data_AF-W5W8M5-F1
#
_entry.id   AF-W5W8M5-F1
#
_cell.length_a   1.000
_cell.length_b   1.000
_cell.length_c   1.000
_cell.angle_alpha   90.00
_cell.angle_beta   90.00
_cell.angle_gamma   90.00
#
_symmetry.space_group_name_H-M   'P 1'
#
loop_
_entity.id
_entity.type
_entity.pdbx_description
1 polymer ?
#
loop_
_entity_poly.entity_id
_entity_poly.type
_entity_poly.pdbx_seq_one_letter_code
_entity_poly.pdbx_strand_id
1 'polypeptide(L)'
;MIRAVLRVRARPGCEDAVRAVWREVAGQIGVLAGNLTRNALRDAVDPRVFVLVTDWTDESALRDYQNGPVAACLADAVRPLCETDEAPSYQVMRALDGSGSAICVDLTVAVPTPRRREFERGYAEVAARMGAVPGHVHEELLREADADAYHIFAEWASEAAFSEWVDDPAHAEQAQPIAPFLREFRRRIFHLAAQPVTNRVPQARETDVHRTTDVLVVGAGPTGLTTAIELARRGIECRVVDRLAAPPAQADKAIGVHCRTMEIWEDQDIAREAMDAGTWLTGQAVFVNGVEVHRMSWELPELPYAHLGLPQYETERILSERLATLGVRPQRGAELIAFTQDEDGVLATLATTGAGLETVRAKYLVGCDGAHSKVRELLGLTFAGGLGRFPQLFLLGDVDVEWDMPDGHLLRFIRETDGRMDNMLVCVPLRGESRYRIATMAPPRFLEQTGGQDAPPGFSEELAEPTLAEVQAALDQLAPTGTRASNLRWSSVFRISHGIVDRYGDGRVFVAGDAAHLHPPAGGQGMNTGIQDAYNLAWKLALAVRGIAAPGLLDSYEIERRPAGQEVVGRAVRMAFTDELDRDDLKRQFLQEMSLLLSYPDSPLVGESVSAPDALGSGPRPGDRAPDVGGLHRQGVGHPLRLRDLLRGTRHTLLIYADGSADESTVVAAEKLCAEVREQACGELDTYLLLSPDVRVPQMLNPPVLRDNGEEFRVTYGVTGTALYLVRPDGHVGFRSHPIDADALRSTLGLVFAGAR
;
A
#
# COMPACT_ATOMS: atom_id res chain seq x y z
N MET A 1 33.26 -11.53 -2.58
CA MET A 1 32.65 -12.86 -2.69
C MET A 1 33.75 -13.89 -2.88
N ILE A 2 33.72 -14.97 -2.12
CA ILE A 2 34.71 -16.05 -2.13
C ILE A 2 33.98 -17.38 -2.15
N ARG A 3 34.25 -18.19 -3.17
CA ARG A 3 33.68 -19.52 -3.34
C ARG A 3 34.64 -20.58 -2.81
N ALA A 4 34.18 -21.36 -1.84
CA ALA A 4 34.87 -22.56 -1.36
C ALA A 4 34.22 -23.81 -1.96
N VAL A 5 35.05 -24.68 -2.51
CA VAL A 5 34.63 -25.90 -3.21
C VAL A 5 35.23 -27.11 -2.50
N LEU A 6 34.38 -27.98 -1.98
CA LEU A 6 34.76 -29.24 -1.37
C LEU A 6 34.30 -30.39 -2.27
N ARG A 7 35.26 -31.16 -2.79
CA ARG A 7 34.97 -32.35 -3.60
C ARG A 7 35.01 -33.59 -2.72
N VAL A 8 33.97 -34.40 -2.81
CA VAL A 8 33.86 -35.64 -2.02
C VAL A 8 33.39 -36.77 -2.91
N ARG A 9 33.98 -37.95 -2.74
CA ARG A 9 33.54 -39.18 -3.42
C ARG A 9 32.97 -40.14 -2.40
N ALA A 10 31.66 -40.34 -2.43
CA ALA A 10 30.94 -41.27 -1.57
C ALA A 10 31.45 -42.71 -1.80
N ARG A 11 31.48 -43.53 -0.75
CA ARG A 11 31.63 -44.99 -0.85
C ARG A 11 30.41 -45.59 -1.57
N PRO A 12 30.50 -46.78 -2.18
CA PRO A 12 29.37 -47.37 -2.87
C PRO A 12 28.16 -47.50 -1.94
N GLY A 13 26.98 -47.01 -2.36
CA GLY A 13 25.74 -47.05 -1.58
C GLY A 13 25.60 -45.94 -0.53
N CYS A 14 26.58 -45.02 -0.41
CA CYS A 14 26.53 -43.89 0.52
C CYS A 14 26.12 -42.56 -0.14
N GLU A 15 25.72 -42.57 -1.41
CA GLU A 15 25.44 -41.37 -2.21
C GLU A 15 24.28 -40.55 -1.62
N ASP A 16 23.20 -41.23 -1.21
CA ASP A 16 22.06 -40.58 -0.58
C ASP A 16 22.38 -40.10 0.83
N ALA A 17 23.28 -40.80 1.54
CA ALA A 17 23.74 -40.39 2.85
C ALA A 17 24.57 -39.10 2.76
N VAL A 18 25.45 -38.97 1.77
CA VAL A 18 26.20 -37.73 1.51
C VAL A 18 25.24 -36.58 1.15
N ARG A 19 24.20 -36.83 0.32
CA ARG A 19 23.15 -35.83 0.04
C ARG A 19 22.35 -35.43 1.26
N ALA A 20 22.06 -36.36 2.16
CA ALA A 20 21.31 -36.10 3.38
C ALA A 20 22.13 -35.27 4.37
N VAL A 21 23.40 -35.66 4.58
CA VAL A 21 24.35 -34.90 5.40
C VAL A 21 24.52 -33.49 4.86
N TRP A 22 24.70 -33.33 3.55
CA TRP A 22 24.79 -31.99 2.97
C TRP A 22 23.51 -31.18 3.18
N ARG A 23 22.32 -31.76 2.97
CA ARG A 23 21.05 -31.04 3.20
C ARG A 23 20.94 -30.53 4.64
N GLU A 24 21.34 -31.34 5.60
CA GLU A 24 21.30 -30.98 7.02
C GLU A 24 22.31 -29.87 7.34
N VAL A 25 23.57 -30.07 6.95
CA VAL A 25 24.64 -29.12 7.29
C VAL A 25 24.57 -27.84 6.46
N ALA A 26 24.07 -27.89 5.23
CA ALA A 26 23.81 -26.70 4.42
C ALA A 26 22.81 -25.76 5.12
N GLY A 27 21.79 -26.28 5.81
CA GLY A 27 20.91 -25.44 6.63
C GLY A 27 21.68 -24.65 7.69
N GLN A 28 22.64 -25.30 8.35
CA GLN A 28 23.48 -24.67 9.38
C GLN A 28 24.51 -23.70 8.80
N ILE A 29 25.08 -23.99 7.62
CA ILE A 29 25.98 -23.08 6.91
C ILE A 29 25.25 -21.80 6.53
N GLY A 30 23.97 -21.91 6.14
CA GLY A 30 23.15 -20.79 5.71
C GLY A 30 22.84 -19.72 6.74
N VAL A 31 22.96 -20.06 8.03
CA VAL A 31 22.73 -19.11 9.13
C VAL A 31 24.04 -18.48 9.61
N LEU A 32 25.20 -18.89 9.07
CA LEU A 32 26.48 -18.30 9.41
C LEU A 32 26.63 -16.93 8.74
N ALA A 33 27.10 -15.96 9.53
CA ALA A 33 27.32 -14.60 9.06
C ALA A 33 28.28 -14.59 7.87
N GLY A 34 27.84 -13.95 6.79
CA GLY A 34 28.62 -13.84 5.56
C GLY A 34 28.47 -15.02 4.59
N ASN A 35 27.70 -16.08 4.89
CA ASN A 35 27.36 -17.09 3.88
C ASN A 35 26.35 -16.52 2.88
N LEU A 36 26.65 -16.65 1.59
CA LEU A 36 25.83 -16.12 0.49
C LEU A 36 25.02 -17.22 -0.18
N THR A 37 25.68 -18.32 -0.57
CA THR A 37 25.03 -19.46 -1.23
C THR A 37 25.65 -20.78 -0.79
N ARG A 38 24.94 -21.89 -1.05
CA ARG A 38 25.38 -23.25 -0.74
C ARG A 38 24.69 -24.27 -1.62
N ASN A 39 25.46 -24.89 -2.49
CA ASN A 39 24.95 -25.84 -3.49
C ASN A 39 25.68 -27.17 -3.40
N ALA A 40 24.97 -28.28 -3.58
CA ALA A 40 25.58 -29.57 -3.85
C ALA A 40 25.35 -29.93 -5.31
N LEU A 41 26.43 -30.04 -6.04
CA LEU A 41 26.45 -30.53 -7.41
C LEU A 41 26.83 -32.00 -7.37
N ARG A 42 26.20 -32.82 -8.20
CA ARG A 42 26.58 -34.23 -8.37
C ARG A 42 27.24 -34.38 -9.74
N ASP A 43 28.28 -35.18 -9.78
CA ASP A 43 28.92 -35.54 -11.04
C ASP A 43 27.95 -36.37 -11.89
N ALA A 44 27.83 -36.00 -13.16
CA ALA A 44 26.90 -36.63 -14.10
C ALA A 44 27.35 -38.03 -14.54
N VAL A 45 28.63 -38.39 -14.34
CA VAL A 45 29.25 -39.63 -14.81
C VAL A 45 29.49 -40.60 -13.64
N ASP A 46 29.99 -40.11 -12.52
CA ASP A 46 30.09 -40.89 -11.30
C ASP A 46 29.06 -40.43 -10.25
N PRO A 47 27.96 -41.17 -10.05
CA PRO A 47 26.93 -40.83 -9.08
C PRO A 47 27.46 -40.70 -7.64
N ARG A 48 28.69 -41.14 -7.36
CA ARG A 48 29.33 -41.08 -6.06
C ARG A 48 30.13 -39.80 -5.85
N VAL A 49 30.42 -39.01 -6.88
CA VAL A 49 31.18 -37.77 -6.74
C VAL A 49 30.24 -36.58 -6.57
N PHE A 50 30.54 -35.76 -5.56
CA PHE A 50 29.84 -34.52 -5.25
C PHE A 50 30.81 -33.36 -5.18
N VAL A 51 30.33 -32.20 -5.61
CA VAL A 51 31.01 -30.93 -5.46
C VAL A 51 30.11 -30.05 -4.60
N LEU A 52 30.54 -29.84 -3.36
CA LEU A 52 29.86 -29.01 -2.39
C LEU A 52 30.44 -27.61 -2.49
N VAL A 53 29.60 -26.64 -2.80
CA VAL A 53 29.99 -25.27 -3.08
C VAL A 53 29.38 -24.37 -2.02
N THR A 54 30.17 -23.48 -1.44
CA THR A 54 29.70 -22.43 -0.52
C THR A 54 30.29 -21.09 -0.91
N ASP A 55 29.47 -20.05 -0.95
CA ASP A 55 29.91 -18.69 -1.23
C ASP A 55 29.87 -17.83 0.01
N TRP A 56 30.86 -16.95 0.13
CA TRP A 56 31.06 -16.12 1.31
C TRP A 56 31.30 -14.66 0.91
N THR A 57 30.90 -13.72 1.77
CA THR A 57 31.07 -12.28 1.53
C THR A 57 32.55 -11.92 1.32
N ASP A 58 33.42 -12.46 2.18
CA ASP A 58 34.85 -12.14 2.26
C ASP A 58 35.67 -13.27 2.90
N GLU A 59 37.00 -13.10 2.96
CA GLU A 59 37.93 -14.11 3.49
C GLU A 59 37.77 -14.34 4.99
N SER A 60 37.33 -13.33 5.74
CA SER A 60 37.13 -13.48 7.18
C SER A 60 35.95 -14.42 7.44
N ALA A 61 34.83 -14.19 6.78
CA ALA A 61 33.64 -15.03 6.90
C ALA A 61 33.90 -16.49 6.49
N LEU A 62 34.65 -16.71 5.40
CA LEU A 62 35.06 -18.06 5.00
C LEU A 62 35.99 -18.70 6.04
N ARG A 63 36.96 -17.96 6.60
CA ARG A 63 37.86 -18.49 7.64
C ARG A 63 37.12 -18.82 8.93
N ASP A 64 36.15 -17.99 9.33
CA ASP A 64 35.33 -18.22 10.51
C ASP A 64 34.45 -19.47 10.35
N TYR A 65 33.92 -19.71 9.15
CA TYR A 65 33.28 -20.98 8.82
C TYR A 65 34.26 -22.16 8.87
N GLN A 66 35.39 -22.08 8.16
CA GLN A 66 36.36 -23.17 8.06
C GLN A 66 36.94 -23.59 9.42
N ASN A 67 37.14 -22.62 10.32
CA ASN A 67 37.61 -22.86 11.69
C ASN A 67 36.47 -23.12 12.70
N GLY A 68 35.22 -23.02 12.22
CA GLY A 68 34.02 -23.11 13.03
C GLY A 68 33.47 -24.52 13.18
N PRO A 69 32.55 -24.73 14.16
CA PRO A 69 32.01 -26.04 14.47
C PRO A 69 31.17 -26.65 13.32
N VAL A 70 30.61 -25.83 12.44
CA VAL A 70 29.78 -26.28 11.31
C VAL A 70 30.64 -26.91 10.19
N ALA A 71 31.82 -26.34 9.89
CA ALA A 71 32.74 -26.96 8.94
C ALA A 71 33.32 -28.28 9.49
N ALA A 72 33.64 -28.32 10.79
CA ALA A 72 34.06 -29.54 11.47
C ALA A 72 32.94 -30.61 11.43
N CYS A 73 31.70 -30.22 11.68
CA CYS A 73 30.53 -31.09 11.60
C CYS A 73 30.34 -31.67 10.19
N LEU A 74 30.45 -30.84 9.14
CA LEU A 74 30.40 -31.31 7.75
C LEU A 74 31.53 -32.33 7.47
N ALA A 75 32.75 -32.00 7.87
CA ALA A 75 33.91 -32.86 7.64
C ALA A 75 33.75 -34.21 8.34
N ASP A 76 33.32 -34.22 9.60
CA ASP A 76 33.16 -35.45 10.39
C ASP A 76 31.98 -36.30 9.92
N ALA A 77 30.88 -35.67 9.48
CA ALA A 77 29.72 -36.39 8.96
C ALA A 77 29.96 -36.99 7.57
N VAL A 78 30.76 -36.33 6.72
CA VAL A 78 31.04 -36.79 5.35
C VAL A 78 32.23 -37.77 5.28
N ARG A 79 33.22 -37.65 6.18
CA ARG A 79 34.42 -38.50 6.23
C ARG A 79 34.17 -40.02 6.25
N PRO A 80 33.25 -40.59 7.07
CA PRO A 80 33.00 -42.03 7.05
C PRO A 80 32.26 -42.49 5.79
N LEU A 81 31.59 -41.56 5.10
CA LEU A 81 30.80 -41.83 3.91
C LEU A 81 31.62 -41.75 2.62
N CYS A 82 32.88 -41.30 2.67
CA CYS A 82 33.70 -41.04 1.49
C CYS A 82 34.97 -41.91 1.42
N GLU A 83 35.48 -42.08 0.19
CA GLU A 83 36.80 -42.65 -0.09
C GLU A 83 37.88 -41.59 0.20
N THR A 84 39.02 -42.00 0.75
CA THR A 84 39.97 -41.08 1.40
C THR A 84 41.15 -40.63 0.54
N ASP A 85 41.41 -41.25 -0.61
CA ASP A 85 42.58 -40.92 -1.44
C ASP A 85 42.35 -41.33 -2.89
N GLU A 86 41.98 -40.43 -3.79
CA GLU A 86 42.22 -40.64 -5.22
C GLU A 86 42.45 -39.31 -5.97
N ALA A 87 43.56 -39.27 -6.72
CA ALA A 87 43.94 -38.16 -7.59
C ALA A 87 43.02 -38.08 -8.83
N PRO A 88 42.64 -36.89 -9.30
CA PRO A 88 41.64 -36.74 -10.34
C PRO A 88 42.14 -37.19 -11.73
N SER A 89 41.46 -38.17 -12.34
CA SER A 89 41.52 -38.46 -13.78
C SER A 89 40.12 -38.37 -14.40
N TYR A 90 40.03 -37.98 -15.68
CA TYR A 90 38.78 -37.59 -16.36
C TYR A 90 38.52 -38.44 -17.62
N GLN A 91 37.28 -38.94 -17.77
CA GLN A 91 36.68 -39.44 -19.03
C GLN A 91 35.14 -39.24 -19.05
N VAL A 92 34.52 -39.39 -20.24
CA VAL A 92 33.37 -38.62 -20.79
C VAL A 92 32.01 -39.40 -20.86
N MET A 93 30.90 -38.73 -20.45
CA MET A 93 29.43 -38.73 -20.80
C MET A 93 28.52 -39.98 -20.97
N ARG A 94 27.25 -39.94 -20.45
CA ARG A 94 25.94 -39.71 -21.18
C ARG A 94 24.68 -39.85 -20.27
N ALA A 95 23.56 -39.21 -20.65
CA ALA A 95 22.27 -39.09 -19.92
C ALA A 95 21.31 -40.32 -20.00
N LEU A 96 20.42 -40.44 -19.01
CA LEU A 96 19.18 -41.24 -19.07
C LEU A 96 17.99 -40.47 -18.44
N ASP A 97 17.05 -40.11 -19.32
CA ASP A 97 15.64 -39.73 -19.17
C ASP A 97 15.15 -39.08 -17.86
N GLY A 98 14.98 -37.77 -17.94
CA GLY A 98 14.12 -36.94 -17.10
C GLY A 98 14.04 -35.55 -17.71
N SER A 99 12.84 -35.14 -18.14
CA SER A 99 12.56 -33.88 -18.85
C SER A 99 13.21 -32.64 -18.21
N GLY A 100 14.19 -32.05 -18.89
CA GLY A 100 14.52 -30.62 -18.88
C GLY A 100 14.89 -29.96 -17.54
N SER A 101 15.83 -30.52 -16.77
CA SER A 101 16.37 -29.85 -15.56
C SER A 101 17.54 -28.89 -15.88
N ALA A 102 17.69 -27.84 -15.07
CA ALA A 102 18.79 -26.88 -15.15
C ALA A 102 20.16 -27.56 -14.93
N ILE A 103 21.16 -27.12 -15.69
CA ILE A 103 22.54 -27.62 -15.62
C ILE A 103 23.51 -26.48 -15.31
N CYS A 104 24.63 -26.81 -14.68
CA CYS A 104 25.74 -25.88 -14.47
C CYS A 104 26.96 -26.38 -15.25
N VAL A 105 27.58 -25.50 -16.03
CA VAL A 105 28.76 -25.78 -16.86
C VAL A 105 29.96 -25.08 -16.24
N ASP A 106 30.99 -25.83 -15.90
CA ASP A 106 32.28 -25.30 -15.46
C ASP A 106 33.28 -25.38 -16.61
N LEU A 107 33.78 -24.23 -17.04
CA LEU A 107 34.82 -24.06 -18.04
C LEU A 107 36.10 -23.58 -17.35
N THR A 108 37.03 -24.50 -17.14
CA THR A 108 38.36 -24.18 -16.63
C THR A 108 39.28 -23.78 -17.78
N VAL A 109 39.83 -22.56 -17.71
CA VAL A 109 40.73 -21.98 -18.71
C VAL A 109 42.08 -21.65 -18.06
N ALA A 110 43.16 -22.17 -18.61
CA ALA A 110 44.51 -21.80 -18.19
C ALA A 110 44.92 -20.47 -18.84
N VAL A 111 45.20 -19.46 -18.04
CA VAL A 111 45.51 -18.10 -18.52
C VAL A 111 46.89 -17.69 -17.99
N PRO A 112 47.92 -17.62 -18.86
CA PRO A 112 49.26 -17.22 -18.45
C PRO A 112 49.25 -15.85 -17.78
N THR A 113 49.99 -15.72 -16.67
CA THR A 113 50.08 -14.47 -15.89
C THR A 113 50.17 -13.18 -16.72
N PRO A 114 50.99 -13.08 -17.80
CA PRO A 114 51.11 -11.86 -18.60
C PRO A 114 49.85 -11.47 -19.37
N ARG A 115 48.94 -12.42 -19.66
CA ARG A 115 47.73 -12.21 -20.47
C ARG A 115 46.44 -12.21 -19.66
N ARG A 116 46.53 -12.24 -18.33
CA ARG A 116 45.35 -12.23 -17.43
C ARG A 116 44.41 -11.05 -17.67
N ARG A 117 44.96 -9.83 -17.78
CA ARG A 117 44.16 -8.62 -18.03
C ARG A 117 43.47 -8.62 -19.39
N GLU A 118 44.08 -9.28 -20.38
CA GLU A 118 43.49 -9.45 -21.71
C GLU A 118 42.29 -10.40 -21.63
N PHE A 119 42.45 -11.54 -20.95
CA PHE A 119 41.39 -12.51 -20.73
C PHE A 119 40.22 -11.95 -19.89
N GLU A 120 40.49 -11.28 -18.77
CA GLU A 120 39.45 -10.70 -17.90
C GLU A 120 38.60 -9.64 -18.63
N ARG A 121 39.23 -8.82 -19.49
CA ARG A 121 38.52 -7.85 -20.32
C ARG A 121 37.69 -8.53 -21.40
N GLY A 122 38.26 -9.53 -22.07
CA GLY A 122 37.52 -10.32 -23.07
C GLY A 122 36.34 -11.04 -22.44
N TYR A 123 36.50 -11.60 -21.24
CA TYR A 123 35.42 -12.30 -20.54
C TYR A 123 34.26 -11.37 -20.22
N ALA A 124 34.52 -10.16 -19.72
CA ALA A 124 33.45 -9.20 -19.42
C ALA A 124 32.60 -8.88 -20.67
N GLU A 125 33.23 -8.84 -21.84
CA GLU A 125 32.52 -8.66 -23.11
C GLU A 125 31.72 -9.91 -23.52
N VAL A 126 32.26 -11.11 -23.29
CA VAL A 126 31.54 -12.37 -23.53
C VAL A 126 30.34 -12.48 -22.61
N ALA A 127 30.48 -12.24 -21.31
CA ALA A 127 29.38 -12.31 -20.34
C ALA A 127 28.21 -11.38 -20.71
N ALA A 128 28.51 -10.18 -21.22
CA ALA A 128 27.48 -9.26 -21.73
C ALA A 128 26.75 -9.80 -22.96
N ARG A 129 27.45 -10.51 -23.85
CA ARG A 129 26.86 -11.17 -25.03
C ARG A 129 26.04 -12.40 -24.64
N MET A 130 26.49 -13.15 -23.64
CA MET A 130 25.84 -14.37 -23.15
C MET A 130 24.46 -14.09 -22.54
N GLY A 131 24.25 -12.91 -21.93
CA GLY A 131 22.94 -12.53 -21.38
C GLY A 131 21.79 -12.43 -22.38
N ALA A 132 22.08 -12.42 -23.69
CA ALA A 132 21.07 -12.45 -24.76
C ALA A 132 20.87 -13.86 -25.37
N VAL A 133 21.62 -14.86 -24.90
CA VAL A 133 21.57 -16.22 -25.44
C VAL A 133 20.37 -16.98 -24.84
N PRO A 134 19.45 -17.51 -25.67
CA PRO A 134 18.30 -18.26 -25.17
C PRO A 134 18.72 -19.45 -24.31
N GLY A 135 18.17 -19.52 -23.10
CA GLY A 135 18.41 -20.61 -22.14
C GLY A 135 19.70 -20.49 -21.32
N HIS A 136 20.54 -19.47 -21.55
CA HIS A 136 21.57 -19.04 -20.60
C HIS A 136 20.88 -18.33 -19.43
N VAL A 137 21.22 -18.69 -18.20
CA VAL A 137 20.61 -18.13 -16.99
C VAL A 137 21.55 -17.08 -16.39
N HIS A 138 22.79 -17.47 -16.12
CA HIS A 138 23.82 -16.60 -15.58
C HIS A 138 25.21 -17.26 -15.69
N GLU A 139 26.29 -16.48 -15.64
CA GLU A 139 27.65 -17.02 -15.53
C GLU A 139 28.58 -16.17 -14.68
N GLU A 140 29.51 -16.85 -13.99
CA GLU A 140 30.47 -16.23 -13.09
C GLU A 140 31.90 -16.65 -13.43
N LEU A 141 32.81 -15.68 -13.38
CA LEU A 141 34.25 -15.93 -13.52
C LEU A 141 34.93 -15.98 -12.16
N LEU A 142 35.61 -17.09 -11.90
CA LEU A 142 36.40 -17.30 -10.70
C LEU A 142 37.85 -17.54 -11.07
N ARG A 143 38.78 -17.17 -10.19
CA ARG A 143 40.21 -17.42 -10.36
C ARG A 143 40.73 -18.24 -9.20
N GLU A 144 41.53 -19.26 -9.50
CA GLU A 144 42.27 -19.97 -8.45
C GLU A 144 43.35 -19.06 -7.86
N ALA A 145 43.46 -19.02 -6.54
CA ALA A 145 44.40 -18.13 -5.86
C ALA A 145 45.87 -18.50 -6.14
N ASP A 146 46.16 -19.80 -6.27
CA ASP A 146 47.51 -20.36 -6.36
C ASP A 146 47.84 -21.00 -7.72
N ALA A 147 47.02 -20.76 -8.74
CA ALA A 147 47.22 -21.29 -10.09
C ALA A 147 46.91 -20.27 -11.20
N ASP A 148 47.50 -20.46 -12.38
CA ASP A 148 47.19 -19.72 -13.61
C ASP A 148 45.88 -20.24 -14.26
N ALA A 149 44.83 -20.45 -13.45
CA ALA A 149 43.56 -21.04 -13.88
C ALA A 149 42.36 -20.17 -13.49
N TYR A 150 41.45 -19.99 -14.44
CA TYR A 150 40.14 -19.37 -14.27
C TYR A 150 39.04 -20.40 -14.50
N HIS A 151 37.91 -20.26 -13.83
CA HIS A 151 36.72 -21.08 -14.00
C HIS A 151 35.55 -20.19 -14.38
N ILE A 152 34.88 -20.50 -15.49
CA ILE A 152 33.61 -19.87 -15.86
C ILE A 152 32.52 -20.86 -15.49
N PHE A 153 31.74 -20.54 -14.46
CA PHE A 153 30.57 -21.31 -14.05
C PHE A 153 29.33 -20.71 -14.69
N ALA A 154 28.78 -21.37 -15.71
CA ALA A 154 27.61 -20.91 -16.44
C ALA A 154 26.40 -21.83 -16.18
N GLU A 155 25.29 -21.26 -15.72
CA GLU A 155 24.03 -21.97 -15.51
C GLU A 155 23.12 -21.86 -16.73
N TRP A 156 22.50 -22.98 -17.10
CA TRP A 156 21.63 -23.10 -18.25
C TRP A 156 20.31 -23.74 -17.87
N ALA A 157 19.23 -23.26 -18.49
CA ALA A 157 17.86 -23.73 -18.23
C ALA A 157 17.68 -25.22 -18.55
N SER A 158 18.46 -25.77 -19.47
CA SER A 158 18.54 -27.20 -19.74
C SER A 158 19.81 -27.57 -20.50
N GLU A 159 20.16 -28.85 -20.49
CA GLU A 159 21.24 -29.38 -21.33
C GLU A 159 20.96 -29.22 -22.84
N ALA A 160 19.68 -29.27 -23.24
CA ALA A 160 19.28 -29.04 -24.62
C ALA A 160 19.59 -27.59 -25.07
N ALA A 161 19.23 -26.60 -24.25
CA ALA A 161 19.50 -25.20 -24.55
C ALA A 161 21.00 -24.89 -24.64
N PHE A 162 21.80 -25.48 -23.75
CA PHE A 162 23.26 -25.36 -23.83
C PHE A 162 23.83 -26.02 -25.09
N SER A 163 23.33 -27.20 -25.47
CA SER A 163 23.81 -27.92 -26.65
C SER A 163 23.43 -27.20 -27.94
N GLU A 164 22.19 -26.71 -28.05
CA GLU A 164 21.73 -25.88 -29.16
C GLU A 164 22.58 -24.62 -29.34
N TRP A 165 22.97 -23.97 -28.23
CA TRP A 165 23.89 -22.85 -28.28
C TRP A 165 25.28 -23.24 -28.79
N VAL A 166 25.89 -24.31 -28.27
CA VAL A 166 27.22 -24.77 -28.71
C VAL A 166 27.21 -25.20 -30.18
N ASP A 167 26.11 -25.79 -30.65
CA ASP A 167 25.98 -26.26 -32.03
C ASP A 167 25.66 -25.13 -33.02
N ASP A 168 25.24 -23.95 -32.55
CA ASP A 168 25.05 -22.75 -33.37
C ASP A 168 26.43 -22.19 -33.79
N PRO A 169 26.71 -22.03 -35.10
CA PRO A 169 27.94 -21.39 -35.57
C PRO A 169 28.21 -20.00 -35.00
N ALA A 170 27.16 -19.27 -34.60
CA ALA A 170 27.25 -17.94 -33.99
C ALA A 170 27.86 -17.95 -32.58
N HIS A 171 27.91 -19.10 -31.88
CA HIS A 171 28.54 -19.17 -30.54
C HIS A 171 30.02 -18.79 -30.60
N ALA A 172 30.69 -19.09 -31.72
CA ALA A 172 32.10 -18.76 -31.93
C ALA A 172 32.33 -17.24 -32.01
N GLU A 173 31.37 -16.49 -32.56
CA GLU A 173 31.39 -15.03 -32.56
C GLU A 173 31.13 -14.47 -31.16
N GLN A 174 30.24 -15.11 -30.39
CA GLN A 174 29.91 -14.70 -29.02
C GLN A 174 31.10 -14.92 -28.07
N ALA A 175 31.85 -16.02 -28.22
CA ALA A 175 33.05 -16.31 -27.43
C ALA A 175 34.34 -15.69 -27.99
N GLN A 176 34.28 -14.98 -29.13
CA GLN A 176 35.45 -14.44 -29.85
C GLN A 176 36.44 -13.65 -28.97
N PRO A 177 36.00 -12.79 -28.03
CA PRO A 177 36.92 -12.01 -27.19
C PRO A 177 37.83 -12.86 -26.27
N ILE A 178 37.41 -14.08 -25.91
CA ILE A 178 38.23 -15.02 -25.11
C ILE A 178 38.67 -16.26 -25.90
N ALA A 179 38.29 -16.37 -27.17
CA ALA A 179 38.61 -17.50 -28.05
C ALA A 179 40.12 -17.87 -28.10
N PRO A 180 41.09 -16.92 -28.01
CA PRO A 180 42.50 -17.28 -27.92
C PRO A 180 42.86 -18.14 -26.70
N PHE A 181 42.09 -18.05 -25.61
CA PHE A 181 42.29 -18.77 -24.36
C PHE A 181 41.47 -20.06 -24.30
N LEU A 182 40.36 -20.15 -25.04
CA LEU A 182 39.54 -21.36 -25.21
C LEU A 182 40.16 -22.39 -26.18
N ARG A 183 41.48 -22.34 -26.43
CA ARG A 183 42.19 -23.36 -27.22
C ARG A 183 42.61 -24.56 -26.37
N GLU A 184 42.89 -24.34 -25.09
CA GLU A 184 43.31 -25.35 -24.11
C GLU A 184 42.50 -25.19 -22.82
N PHE A 185 41.24 -25.60 -22.88
CA PHE A 185 40.29 -25.50 -21.75
C PHE A 185 39.68 -26.87 -21.42
N ARG A 186 39.14 -26.98 -20.21
CA ARG A 186 38.36 -28.15 -19.77
C ARG A 186 36.94 -27.71 -19.50
N ARG A 187 35.97 -28.43 -20.07
CA ARG A 187 34.54 -28.22 -19.83
C ARG A 187 33.95 -29.38 -19.04
N ARG A 188 33.14 -29.07 -18.03
CA ARG A 188 32.35 -30.05 -17.28
C ARG A 188 30.92 -29.58 -17.15
N ILE A 189 29.98 -30.52 -17.10
CA ILE A 189 28.55 -30.25 -16.96
C ILE A 189 28.07 -30.98 -15.71
N PHE A 190 27.31 -30.28 -14.87
CA PHE A 190 26.76 -30.75 -13.62
C PHE A 190 25.23 -30.63 -13.66
N HIS A 191 24.54 -31.66 -13.19
CA HIS A 191 23.09 -31.58 -12.95
C HIS A 191 22.84 -31.12 -11.50
N LEU A 192 21.85 -30.26 -11.31
CA LEU A 192 21.37 -29.94 -9.96
C LEU A 192 20.75 -31.19 -9.34
N ALA A 193 21.43 -31.78 -8.35
CA ALA A 193 21.03 -33.07 -7.78
C ALA A 193 19.92 -32.99 -6.73
N ALA A 194 19.61 -31.78 -6.23
CA ALA A 194 18.45 -31.48 -5.40
C ALA A 194 18.33 -29.97 -5.18
N GLN A 195 17.25 -29.36 -5.67
CA GLN A 195 16.58 -28.29 -4.93
C GLN A 195 15.60 -28.98 -3.96
N PRO A 196 15.31 -28.45 -2.77
CA PRO A 196 14.25 -29.01 -1.93
C PRO A 196 12.92 -28.91 -2.70
N VAL A 197 12.43 -30.04 -3.23
CA VAL A 197 11.16 -30.11 -3.94
C VAL A 197 10.04 -30.15 -2.90
N THR A 198 9.26 -29.07 -2.86
CA THR A 198 7.97 -28.99 -2.21
C THR A 198 6.95 -29.84 -2.98
N ASN A 199 6.58 -31.00 -2.45
CA ASN A 199 5.28 -31.58 -2.80
C ASN A 199 4.75 -32.47 -1.68
N ARG A 200 4.01 -31.84 -0.75
CA ARG A 200 2.71 -32.28 -0.20
C ARG A 200 2.35 -31.36 0.97
N VAL A 201 1.20 -30.70 0.83
CA VAL A 201 0.41 -30.03 1.89
C VAL A 201 0.41 -30.94 3.15
N PRO A 202 0.75 -30.48 4.38
CA PRO A 202 0.10 -29.36 5.10
C PRO A 202 0.98 -28.52 6.07
N GLN A 203 0.38 -27.44 6.57
CA GLN A 203 0.77 -26.59 7.72
C GLN A 203 2.05 -25.76 7.62
N ALA A 204 1.83 -24.45 7.47
CA ALA A 204 2.83 -23.40 7.52
C ALA A 204 3.70 -23.51 8.78
N ARG A 205 5.03 -23.54 8.58
CA ARG A 205 6.02 -23.14 9.59
C ARG A 205 7.01 -22.16 8.96
N GLU A 206 7.34 -21.14 9.74
CA GLU A 206 8.19 -19.94 9.57
C GLU A 206 9.49 -19.99 8.73
N THR A 207 9.88 -21.10 8.10
CA THR A 207 11.24 -21.26 7.52
C THR A 207 11.42 -20.82 6.07
N ASP A 208 10.37 -20.39 5.36
CA ASP A 208 10.41 -19.89 3.96
C ASP A 208 10.13 -18.38 3.86
N VAL A 209 10.56 -17.58 4.84
CA VAL A 209 10.41 -16.12 4.79
C VAL A 209 11.58 -15.50 4.04
N HIS A 210 11.36 -15.01 2.82
CA HIS A 210 12.39 -14.29 2.07
C HIS A 210 12.60 -12.87 2.61
N ARG A 211 11.56 -12.24 3.15
CA ARG A 211 11.60 -10.91 3.80
C ARG A 211 10.57 -10.77 4.92
N THR A 212 10.89 -10.00 5.95
CA THR A 212 9.98 -9.62 7.04
C THR A 212 9.57 -8.15 6.93
N THR A 213 8.39 -7.79 7.43
CA THR A 213 7.94 -6.39 7.61
C THR A 213 6.89 -6.31 8.72
N ASP A 214 6.57 -5.15 9.28
CA ASP A 214 5.46 -5.07 10.24
C ASP A 214 4.12 -5.16 9.50
N VAL A 215 3.95 -4.38 8.41
CA VAL A 215 2.70 -4.34 7.65
C VAL A 215 2.96 -4.47 6.15
N LEU A 216 2.31 -5.45 5.51
CA LEU A 216 2.27 -5.56 4.06
C LEU A 216 1.02 -4.85 3.52
N VAL A 217 1.20 -3.81 2.71
CA VAL A 217 0.13 -3.08 2.02
C VAL A 217 0.09 -3.53 0.56
N VAL A 218 -1.06 -4.02 0.11
CA VAL A 218 -1.25 -4.58 -1.23
C VAL A 218 -2.10 -3.61 -2.05
N GLY A 219 -1.50 -3.00 -3.08
CA GLY A 219 -2.07 -1.91 -3.87
C GLY A 219 -1.44 -0.56 -3.52
N ALA A 220 -0.96 0.16 -4.53
CA ALA A 220 -0.35 1.49 -4.41
C ALA A 220 -1.20 2.61 -5.05
N GLY A 221 -2.53 2.45 -5.01
CA GLY A 221 -3.48 3.53 -5.26
C GLY A 221 -3.63 4.46 -4.03
N PRO A 222 -4.54 5.45 -4.07
CA PRO A 222 -4.67 6.47 -3.02
C PRO A 222 -4.85 5.90 -1.61
N THR A 223 -5.67 4.85 -1.46
CA THR A 223 -5.90 4.17 -0.17
C THR A 223 -4.63 3.49 0.37
N GLY A 224 -3.90 2.78 -0.49
CA GLY A 224 -2.69 2.06 -0.11
C GLY A 224 -1.54 3.02 0.21
N LEU A 225 -1.37 4.07 -0.59
CA LEU A 225 -0.37 5.11 -0.32
C LEU A 225 -0.69 5.88 0.97
N THR A 226 -1.96 6.20 1.22
CA THR A 226 -2.38 6.82 2.49
C THR A 226 -2.09 5.91 3.68
N THR A 227 -2.42 4.61 3.57
CA THR A 227 -2.12 3.62 4.61
C THR A 227 -0.62 3.60 4.92
N ALA A 228 0.22 3.55 3.88
CA ALA A 228 1.66 3.53 4.02
C ALA A 228 2.23 4.81 4.63
N ILE A 229 1.72 5.99 4.23
CA ILE A 229 2.11 7.29 4.82
C ILE A 229 1.79 7.30 6.31
N GLU A 230 0.58 6.89 6.70
CA GLU A 230 0.17 6.92 8.11
C GLU A 230 0.96 5.93 8.98
N LEU A 231 1.31 4.77 8.44
CA LEU A 231 2.20 3.81 9.11
C LEU A 231 3.62 4.36 9.23
N ALA A 232 4.18 4.90 8.14
CA ALA A 232 5.55 5.43 8.12
C ALA A 232 5.73 6.68 8.99
N ARG A 233 4.74 7.59 9.03
CA ARG A 233 4.73 8.75 9.96
C ARG A 233 4.73 8.31 11.43
N ARG A 234 4.21 7.11 11.71
CA ARG A 234 4.25 6.45 13.04
C ARG A 234 5.48 5.55 13.23
N GLY A 235 6.44 5.57 12.32
CA GLY A 235 7.65 4.74 12.41
C GLY A 235 7.38 3.25 12.36
N ILE A 236 6.27 2.82 11.76
CA ILE A 236 5.95 1.41 11.52
C ILE A 236 6.55 1.00 10.18
N GLU A 237 7.30 -0.10 10.16
CA GLU A 237 7.89 -0.61 8.92
C GLU A 237 6.79 -1.18 8.03
N CYS A 238 6.63 -0.61 6.84
CA CYS A 238 5.67 -1.12 5.88
C CYS A 238 6.29 -1.37 4.51
N ARG A 239 5.81 -2.43 3.86
CA ARG A 239 6.11 -2.73 2.47
C ARG A 239 4.86 -2.54 1.64
N VAL A 240 4.95 -1.75 0.59
CA VAL A 240 3.85 -1.51 -0.35
C VAL A 240 4.16 -2.23 -1.65
N VAL A 241 3.24 -3.06 -2.12
CA VAL A 241 3.37 -3.80 -3.39
C VAL A 241 2.24 -3.45 -4.35
N ASP A 242 2.53 -3.39 -5.63
CA ASP A 242 1.53 -3.15 -6.68
C ASP A 242 1.86 -3.97 -7.93
N ARG A 243 0.84 -4.58 -8.52
CA ARG A 243 0.98 -5.41 -9.73
C ARG A 243 1.35 -4.57 -10.96
N LEU A 244 0.96 -3.30 -11.01
CA LEU A 244 1.28 -2.41 -12.12
C LEU A 244 2.78 -2.10 -12.11
N ALA A 245 3.44 -2.28 -13.26
CA ALA A 245 4.88 -2.02 -13.41
C ALA A 245 5.25 -0.54 -13.29
N ALA A 246 4.31 0.37 -13.58
CA ALA A 246 4.47 1.81 -13.46
C ALA A 246 3.18 2.44 -12.89
N PRO A 247 3.26 3.63 -12.25
CA PRO A 247 2.07 4.40 -11.93
C PRO A 247 1.27 4.71 -13.21
N PRO A 248 -0.07 4.80 -13.14
CA PRO A 248 -0.88 5.24 -14.28
C PRO A 248 -0.41 6.61 -14.77
N ALA A 249 0.03 6.69 -16.04
CA ALA A 249 0.47 7.94 -16.66
C ALA A 249 -0.69 8.83 -17.14
N GLN A 250 -1.92 8.29 -17.12
CA GLN A 250 -3.14 8.95 -17.56
C GLN A 250 -4.32 8.59 -16.66
N ALA A 251 -5.40 9.35 -16.84
CA ALA A 251 -6.61 9.39 -16.04
C ALA A 251 -7.13 8.04 -15.56
N ASP A 252 -7.41 7.99 -14.26
CA ASP A 252 -8.18 6.95 -13.60
C ASP A 252 -9.51 7.55 -13.11
N LYS A 253 -10.44 6.74 -12.60
CA LYS A 253 -11.85 7.14 -12.35
C LYS A 253 -12.04 8.35 -11.41
N ALA A 254 -11.15 8.60 -10.46
CA ALA A 254 -11.36 9.60 -9.41
C ALA A 254 -10.85 11.02 -9.77
N ILE A 255 -11.61 12.05 -9.34
CA ILE A 255 -11.26 13.48 -9.45
C ILE A 255 -11.59 14.26 -8.17
N GLY A 256 -12.81 14.12 -7.65
CA GLY A 256 -13.28 14.94 -6.54
C GLY A 256 -12.55 14.61 -5.23
N VAL A 257 -11.96 15.61 -4.59
CA VAL A 257 -11.35 15.53 -3.26
C VAL A 257 -12.20 16.34 -2.29
N HIS A 258 -12.77 15.66 -1.31
CA HIS A 258 -13.71 16.26 -0.36
C HIS A 258 -13.01 17.13 0.68
N CYS A 259 -13.79 18.01 1.31
CA CYS A 259 -13.33 18.88 2.39
C CYS A 259 -12.62 18.07 3.49
N ARG A 260 -13.21 16.95 3.94
CA ARG A 260 -12.61 16.08 4.96
C ARG A 260 -11.26 15.48 4.54
N THR A 261 -11.11 15.10 3.28
CA THR A 261 -9.85 14.57 2.74
C THR A 261 -8.77 15.64 2.72
N MET A 262 -9.12 16.90 2.42
CA MET A 262 -8.17 18.01 2.53
C MET A 262 -7.68 18.22 3.97
N GLU A 263 -8.53 17.98 4.99
CA GLU A 263 -8.08 18.02 6.39
C GLU A 263 -7.09 16.91 6.73
N ILE A 264 -7.29 15.71 6.18
CA ILE A 264 -6.35 14.59 6.33
C ILE A 264 -5.03 14.93 5.64
N TRP A 265 -5.08 15.53 4.46
CA TRP A 265 -3.92 15.95 3.70
C TRP A 265 -3.18 17.14 4.32
N GLU A 266 -3.87 18.01 5.05
CA GLU A 266 -3.26 19.04 5.89
C GLU A 266 -2.45 18.39 7.01
N ASP A 267 -3.01 17.39 7.70
CA ASP A 267 -2.26 16.62 8.71
C ASP A 267 -1.07 15.86 8.09
N GLN A 268 -1.22 15.31 6.89
CA GLN A 268 -0.14 14.61 6.18
C GLN A 268 0.93 15.52 5.56
N ASP A 269 0.80 16.84 5.70
CA ASP A 269 1.68 17.86 5.08
C ASP A 269 1.72 17.78 3.54
N ILE A 270 0.57 17.55 2.89
CA ILE A 270 0.45 17.53 1.41
C ILE A 270 -0.68 18.41 0.86
N ALA A 271 -1.42 19.10 1.75
CA ALA A 271 -2.53 19.96 1.31
C ALA A 271 -2.07 21.07 0.36
N ARG A 272 -0.90 21.67 0.60
CA ARG A 272 -0.37 22.73 -0.29
C ARG A 272 -0.14 22.22 -1.69
N GLU A 273 0.56 21.10 -1.83
CA GLU A 273 0.87 20.46 -3.10
C GLU A 273 -0.42 20.07 -3.84
N ALA A 274 -1.42 19.58 -3.12
CA ALA A 274 -2.74 19.28 -3.69
C ALA A 274 -3.45 20.54 -4.19
N MET A 275 -3.46 21.63 -3.41
CA MET A 275 -4.06 22.91 -3.83
C MET A 275 -3.34 23.49 -5.06
N ASP A 276 -2.02 23.42 -5.08
CA ASP A 276 -1.19 23.94 -6.17
C ASP A 276 -1.33 23.12 -7.45
N ALA A 277 -1.74 21.84 -7.37
CA ALA A 277 -1.94 20.94 -8.51
C ALA A 277 -3.42 20.82 -8.95
N GLY A 278 -4.38 21.09 -8.06
CA GLY A 278 -5.81 20.91 -8.32
C GLY A 278 -6.50 22.14 -8.91
N THR A 279 -7.84 22.08 -8.95
CA THR A 279 -8.74 23.18 -9.32
C THR A 279 -9.91 23.20 -8.36
N TRP A 280 -10.19 24.34 -7.74
CA TRP A 280 -11.31 24.46 -6.82
C TRP A 280 -12.65 24.38 -7.54
N LEU A 281 -13.54 23.51 -7.04
CA LEU A 281 -14.91 23.43 -7.51
C LEU A 281 -15.76 24.39 -6.69
N THR A 282 -16.33 25.39 -7.35
CA THR A 282 -17.07 26.49 -6.69
C THR A 282 -18.56 26.21 -6.59
N GLY A 283 -19.06 25.16 -7.26
CA GLY A 283 -20.47 24.82 -7.24
C GLY A 283 -20.85 23.69 -8.19
N GLN A 284 -22.16 23.48 -8.28
CA GLN A 284 -22.78 22.56 -9.22
C GLN A 284 -23.98 23.21 -9.89
N ALA A 285 -24.21 22.87 -11.16
CA ALA A 285 -25.44 23.18 -11.86
C ALA A 285 -26.01 21.94 -12.57
N VAL A 286 -27.34 21.82 -12.55
CA VAL A 286 -28.08 20.72 -13.18
C VAL A 286 -29.06 21.29 -14.18
N PHE A 287 -28.99 20.77 -15.41
CA PHE A 287 -29.85 21.10 -16.53
C PHE A 287 -30.68 19.87 -16.90
N VAL A 288 -31.99 20.04 -17.04
CA VAL A 288 -32.90 19.00 -17.54
C VAL A 288 -33.51 19.49 -18.84
N ASN A 289 -33.31 18.74 -19.92
CA ASN A 289 -33.80 19.10 -21.26
C ASN A 289 -33.44 20.54 -21.69
N GLY A 290 -32.23 20.98 -21.33
CA GLY A 290 -31.71 22.32 -21.65
C GLY A 290 -32.13 23.44 -20.69
N VAL A 291 -32.98 23.16 -19.69
CA VAL A 291 -33.41 24.15 -18.68
C VAL A 291 -32.61 23.94 -17.40
N GLU A 292 -32.04 25.01 -16.84
CA GLU A 292 -31.41 24.97 -15.52
C GLU A 292 -32.49 24.75 -14.44
N VAL A 293 -32.41 23.61 -13.74
CA VAL A 293 -33.38 23.24 -12.69
C VAL A 293 -32.79 23.34 -11.29
N HIS A 294 -31.46 23.39 -11.18
CA HIS A 294 -30.77 23.49 -9.90
C HIS A 294 -29.38 24.12 -10.06
N ARG A 295 -29.03 24.99 -9.12
CA ARG A 295 -27.69 25.55 -8.97
C ARG A 295 -27.36 25.66 -7.49
N MET A 296 -26.20 25.16 -7.10
CA MET A 296 -25.68 25.22 -5.74
C MET A 296 -24.28 25.81 -5.73
N SER A 297 -24.07 26.83 -4.91
CA SER A 297 -22.72 27.31 -4.58
C SER A 297 -22.10 26.41 -3.51
N TRP A 298 -20.83 26.10 -3.67
CA TRP A 298 -20.00 25.38 -2.69
C TRP A 298 -19.04 26.32 -1.96
N GLU A 299 -19.16 27.63 -2.19
CA GLU A 299 -18.44 28.65 -1.44
C GLU A 299 -19.06 28.81 -0.04
N LEU A 300 -18.51 28.07 0.92
CA LEU A 300 -18.91 28.11 2.33
C LEU A 300 -17.77 28.71 3.16
N PRO A 301 -17.83 30.02 3.51
CA PRO A 301 -16.74 30.72 4.20
C PRO A 301 -16.33 30.09 5.54
N GLU A 302 -17.23 29.35 6.18
CA GLU A 302 -16.99 28.65 7.45
C GLU A 302 -16.16 27.36 7.31
N LEU A 303 -15.95 26.86 6.08
CA LEU A 303 -15.17 25.65 5.86
C LEU A 303 -13.70 25.96 5.64
N PRO A 304 -12.78 25.21 6.27
CA PRO A 304 -11.35 25.43 6.08
C PRO A 304 -10.89 25.07 4.67
N TYR A 305 -11.58 24.11 4.02
CA TYR A 305 -11.28 23.66 2.66
C TYR A 305 -12.58 23.48 1.88
N ALA A 306 -12.55 23.84 0.59
CA ALA A 306 -13.61 23.57 -0.37
C ALA A 306 -13.39 22.22 -1.07
N HIS A 307 -14.30 21.87 -1.99
CA HIS A 307 -14.16 20.69 -2.84
C HIS A 307 -13.10 20.95 -3.91
N LEU A 308 -12.06 20.11 -3.97
CA LEU A 308 -10.96 20.23 -4.93
C LEU A 308 -11.12 19.18 -6.05
N GLY A 309 -11.03 19.60 -7.30
CA GLY A 309 -10.85 18.72 -8.45
C GLY A 309 -9.37 18.39 -8.65
N LEU A 310 -8.97 17.15 -8.38
CA LEU A 310 -7.61 16.65 -8.55
C LEU A 310 -7.63 15.25 -9.15
N PRO A 311 -7.14 15.06 -10.40
CA PRO A 311 -7.09 13.74 -11.01
C PRO A 311 -6.31 12.73 -10.17
N GLN A 312 -6.77 11.48 -10.14
CA GLN A 312 -6.14 10.43 -9.35
C GLN A 312 -4.64 10.24 -9.61
N TYR A 313 -4.15 10.39 -10.85
CA TYR A 313 -2.71 10.27 -11.16
C TYR A 313 -1.88 11.35 -10.47
N GLU A 314 -2.41 12.58 -10.32
CA GLU A 314 -1.76 13.64 -9.54
C GLU A 314 -1.83 13.32 -8.04
N THR A 315 -2.97 12.82 -7.56
CA THR A 315 -3.13 12.36 -6.17
C THR A 315 -2.10 11.28 -5.82
N GLU A 316 -1.95 10.25 -6.67
CA GLU A 316 -0.98 9.18 -6.49
C GLU A 316 0.47 9.69 -6.57
N ARG A 317 0.75 10.65 -7.47
CA ARG A 317 2.06 11.29 -7.56
C ARG A 317 2.41 12.02 -6.24
N ILE A 318 1.52 12.88 -5.75
CA ILE A 318 1.71 13.64 -4.52
C ILE A 318 1.87 12.71 -3.31
N LEU A 319 1.01 11.70 -3.17
CA LEU A 319 1.10 10.72 -2.10
C LEU A 319 2.39 9.88 -2.20
N SER A 320 2.80 9.47 -3.40
CA SER A 320 4.04 8.73 -3.61
C SER A 320 5.29 9.56 -3.29
N GLU A 321 5.29 10.83 -3.66
CA GLU A 321 6.35 11.78 -3.31
C GLU A 321 6.43 11.97 -1.79
N ARG A 322 5.28 12.15 -1.12
CA ARG A 322 5.22 12.23 0.33
C ARG A 322 5.73 10.97 1.00
N LEU A 323 5.28 9.80 0.55
CA LEU A 323 5.74 8.50 1.08
C LEU A 323 7.26 8.33 0.91
N ALA A 324 7.82 8.78 -0.21
CA ALA A 324 9.26 8.77 -0.43
C ALA A 324 10.04 9.67 0.54
N THR A 325 9.49 10.81 0.98
CA THR A 325 10.10 11.63 2.04
C THR A 325 10.19 10.93 3.39
N LEU A 326 9.34 9.91 3.60
CA LEU A 326 9.32 9.06 4.79
C LEU A 326 10.18 7.80 4.62
N GLY A 327 10.93 7.68 3.52
CA GLY A 327 11.86 6.58 3.27
C GLY A 327 11.23 5.31 2.67
N VAL A 328 9.95 5.34 2.31
CA VAL A 328 9.23 4.19 1.73
C VAL A 328 8.94 4.45 0.25
N ARG A 329 9.08 3.42 -0.60
CA ARG A 329 8.68 3.48 -2.01
C ARG A 329 7.88 2.23 -2.37
N PRO A 330 6.77 2.35 -3.11
CA PRO A 330 6.04 1.19 -3.59
C PRO A 330 6.89 0.31 -4.50
N GLN A 331 6.86 -0.99 -4.26
CA GLN A 331 7.43 -1.99 -5.16
C GLN A 331 6.39 -2.34 -6.23
N ARG A 332 6.67 -1.87 -7.44
CA ARG A 332 5.82 -2.09 -8.62
C ARG A 332 6.21 -3.37 -9.35
N GLY A 333 5.26 -3.91 -10.12
CA GLY A 333 5.41 -5.21 -10.79
C GLY A 333 5.47 -6.41 -9.81
N ALA A 334 4.88 -6.25 -8.62
CA ALA A 334 4.78 -7.26 -7.58
C ALA A 334 3.31 -7.52 -7.22
N GLU A 335 2.82 -8.72 -7.51
CA GLU A 335 1.43 -9.12 -7.33
C GLU A 335 1.28 -10.09 -6.15
N LEU A 336 0.31 -9.86 -5.27
CA LEU A 336 -0.06 -10.84 -4.26
C LEU A 336 -0.79 -12.02 -4.91
N ILE A 337 -0.29 -13.23 -4.69
CA ILE A 337 -0.88 -14.47 -5.24
C ILE A 337 -1.69 -15.22 -4.18
N ALA A 338 -1.13 -15.33 -2.97
CA ALA A 338 -1.72 -16.10 -1.87
C ALA A 338 -1.25 -15.54 -0.52
N PHE A 339 -1.98 -15.83 0.56
CA PHE A 339 -1.47 -15.70 1.92
C PHE A 339 -2.12 -16.72 2.86
N THR A 340 -1.45 -16.99 3.97
CA THR A 340 -2.00 -17.67 5.15
C THR A 340 -1.71 -16.83 6.38
N GLN A 341 -2.53 -16.95 7.43
CA GLN A 341 -2.32 -16.24 8.68
C GLN A 341 -2.40 -17.17 9.90
N ASP A 342 -1.70 -16.79 10.96
CA ASP A 342 -1.67 -17.47 12.26
C ASP A 342 -1.68 -16.44 13.41
N GLU A 343 -1.49 -16.90 14.65
CA GLU A 343 -1.49 -16.03 15.82
C GLU A 343 -0.35 -15.02 15.82
N ASP A 344 0.72 -15.22 15.06
CA ASP A 344 1.93 -14.39 15.08
C ASP A 344 2.05 -13.47 13.85
N GLY A 345 1.37 -13.77 12.75
CA GLY A 345 1.47 -12.96 11.53
C GLY A 345 0.74 -13.51 10.31
N VAL A 346 1.07 -12.92 9.17
CA VAL A 346 0.61 -13.27 7.83
C VAL A 346 1.83 -13.69 7.00
N LEU A 347 1.76 -14.85 6.37
CA LEU A 347 2.73 -15.31 5.38
C LEU A 347 2.11 -15.11 3.99
N ALA A 348 2.62 -14.12 3.25
CA ALA A 348 2.13 -13.74 1.92
C ALA A 348 3.10 -14.20 0.82
N THR A 349 2.56 -14.67 -0.30
CA THR A 349 3.31 -15.03 -1.49
C THR A 349 3.07 -14.01 -2.58
N LEU A 350 4.15 -13.40 -3.07
CA LEU A 350 4.17 -12.39 -4.11
C LEU A 350 4.79 -12.97 -5.39
N ALA A 351 4.20 -12.70 -6.55
CA ALA A 351 4.87 -12.88 -7.84
C ALA A 351 5.54 -11.56 -8.22
N THR A 352 6.86 -11.60 -8.47
CA THR A 352 7.64 -10.44 -8.86
C THR A 352 8.11 -10.56 -10.30
N THR A 353 7.97 -9.48 -11.05
CA THR A 353 8.45 -9.42 -12.43
C THR A 353 9.98 -9.56 -12.44
N GLY A 354 10.49 -10.67 -12.96
CA GLY A 354 11.94 -10.92 -13.13
C GLY A 354 12.64 -11.70 -12.00
N ALA A 355 12.03 -11.90 -10.83
CA ALA A 355 12.64 -12.65 -9.71
C ALA A 355 11.81 -13.86 -9.23
N GLY A 356 10.65 -14.12 -9.85
CA GLY A 356 9.81 -15.27 -9.54
C GLY A 356 8.93 -15.06 -8.31
N LEU A 357 8.61 -16.15 -7.61
CA LEU A 357 7.81 -16.10 -6.38
C LEU A 357 8.67 -15.71 -5.18
N GLU A 358 8.16 -14.81 -4.36
CA GLU A 358 8.75 -14.34 -3.12
C GLU A 358 7.74 -14.53 -1.98
N THR A 359 8.21 -14.93 -0.80
CA THR A 359 7.38 -15.07 0.41
C THR A 359 7.76 -14.02 1.45
N VAL A 360 6.76 -13.33 1.98
CA VAL A 360 6.89 -12.22 2.94
C VAL A 360 6.16 -12.56 4.23
N ARG A 361 6.82 -12.41 5.37
CA ARG A 361 6.18 -12.46 6.69
C ARG A 361 5.86 -11.05 7.15
N ALA A 362 4.58 -10.78 7.42
CA ALA A 362 4.12 -9.52 7.98
C ALA A 362 3.37 -9.77 9.30
N LYS A 363 3.34 -8.80 10.23
CA LYS A 363 2.44 -8.91 11.40
C LYS A 363 0.99 -8.68 11.00
N TYR A 364 0.76 -7.83 10.01
CA TYR A 364 -0.55 -7.51 9.44
C TYR A 364 -0.48 -7.34 7.92
N LEU A 365 -1.62 -7.56 7.24
CA LEU A 365 -1.78 -7.30 5.81
C LEU A 365 -2.99 -6.38 5.58
N VAL A 366 -2.83 -5.37 4.72
CA VAL A 366 -3.94 -4.48 4.32
C VAL A 366 -4.12 -4.55 2.81
N GLY A 367 -5.29 -5.03 2.37
CA GLY A 367 -5.73 -5.05 0.98
C GLY A 367 -6.29 -3.70 0.56
N CYS A 368 -5.55 -3.00 -0.29
CA CYS A 368 -5.91 -1.75 -0.96
C CYS A 368 -5.88 -1.91 -2.49
N ASP A 369 -6.10 -3.15 -2.96
CA ASP A 369 -5.91 -3.65 -4.33
C ASP A 369 -7.16 -3.52 -5.22
N GLY A 370 -8.05 -2.60 -4.85
CA GLY A 370 -9.12 -2.10 -5.70
C GLY A 370 -10.29 -3.05 -5.92
N ALA A 371 -11.07 -2.76 -6.96
CA ALA A 371 -12.35 -3.43 -7.19
C ALA A 371 -12.24 -4.94 -7.46
N HIS A 372 -11.08 -5.40 -7.93
CA HIS A 372 -10.78 -6.82 -8.17
C HIS A 372 -9.87 -7.42 -7.09
N SER A 373 -9.92 -6.86 -5.87
CA SER A 373 -9.08 -7.24 -4.74
C SER A 373 -8.91 -8.75 -4.58
N LYS A 374 -7.65 -9.19 -4.69
CA LYS A 374 -7.21 -10.55 -4.40
C LYS A 374 -7.23 -10.81 -2.90
N VAL A 375 -6.96 -9.79 -2.08
CA VAL A 375 -7.06 -9.91 -0.62
C VAL A 375 -8.49 -10.23 -0.20
N ARG A 376 -9.47 -9.50 -0.72
CA ARG A 376 -10.89 -9.76 -0.48
C ARG A 376 -11.28 -11.18 -0.89
N GLU A 377 -10.86 -11.62 -2.07
CA GLU A 377 -11.12 -12.97 -2.59
C GLU A 377 -10.55 -14.06 -1.68
N LEU A 378 -9.27 -13.95 -1.31
CA LEU A 378 -8.56 -14.94 -0.49
C LEU A 378 -9.06 -15.00 0.96
N LEU A 379 -9.57 -13.89 1.50
CA LEU A 379 -10.27 -13.87 2.79
C LEU A 379 -11.70 -14.45 2.72
N GLY A 380 -12.23 -14.74 1.53
CA GLY A 380 -13.60 -15.22 1.37
C GLY A 380 -14.64 -14.17 1.77
N LEU A 381 -14.33 -12.89 1.65
CA LEU A 381 -15.27 -11.80 1.91
C LEU A 381 -16.28 -11.69 0.77
N THR A 382 -17.54 -11.45 1.10
CA THR A 382 -18.64 -11.42 0.14
C THR A 382 -19.37 -10.08 0.18
N PHE A 383 -19.95 -9.65 -0.93
CA PHE A 383 -20.75 -8.43 -0.94
C PHE A 383 -22.11 -8.67 -0.25
N ALA A 384 -22.32 -8.03 0.89
CA ALA A 384 -23.57 -8.14 1.66
C ALA A 384 -24.74 -7.62 0.82
N GLY A 385 -25.76 -8.46 0.60
CA GLY A 385 -26.91 -8.13 -0.27
C GLY A 385 -26.65 -8.31 -1.77
N GLY A 386 -25.48 -8.82 -2.17
CA GLY A 386 -25.08 -9.00 -3.56
C GLY A 386 -24.36 -7.79 -4.15
N LEU A 387 -23.61 -8.02 -5.23
CA LEU A 387 -22.96 -6.95 -5.99
C LEU A 387 -23.95 -6.38 -7.00
N GLY A 388 -24.44 -5.17 -6.75
CA GLY A 388 -25.29 -4.45 -7.69
C GLY A 388 -24.48 -3.97 -8.89
N ARG A 389 -25.07 -4.06 -10.08
CA ARG A 389 -24.45 -3.62 -11.35
C ARG A 389 -25.44 -2.77 -12.12
N PHE A 390 -24.95 -1.68 -12.69
CA PHE A 390 -25.73 -0.88 -13.61
C PHE A 390 -25.80 -1.64 -14.94
N PRO A 391 -27.00 -1.77 -15.55
CA PRO A 391 -27.13 -2.40 -16.86
C PRO A 391 -26.49 -1.54 -17.96
N GLN A 392 -26.37 -0.22 -17.73
CA GLN A 392 -25.73 0.70 -18.66
C GLN A 392 -24.20 0.66 -18.54
N LEU A 393 -23.54 0.79 -19.69
CA LEU A 393 -22.12 1.15 -19.78
C LEU A 393 -21.99 2.68 -19.80
N PHE A 394 -20.87 3.17 -19.29
CA PHE A 394 -20.55 4.59 -19.22
C PHE A 394 -19.24 4.87 -19.95
N LEU A 395 -19.22 5.98 -20.66
CA LEU A 395 -18.04 6.55 -21.30
C LEU A 395 -17.44 7.60 -20.37
N LEU A 396 -16.13 7.57 -20.20
CA LEU A 396 -15.32 8.68 -19.67
C LEU A 396 -14.41 9.23 -20.75
N GLY A 397 -14.16 10.55 -20.71
CA GLY A 397 -13.13 11.18 -21.53
C GLY A 397 -12.59 12.47 -20.94
N ASP A 398 -11.28 12.67 -21.03
CA ASP A 398 -10.64 13.96 -20.74
C ASP A 398 -10.50 14.74 -22.06
N VAL A 399 -11.24 15.84 -22.19
CA VAL A 399 -11.31 16.66 -23.41
C VAL A 399 -11.21 18.14 -23.10
N ASP A 400 -10.79 18.93 -24.09
CA ASP A 400 -10.92 20.37 -24.05
C ASP A 400 -12.31 20.74 -24.65
N VAL A 401 -13.12 21.53 -23.95
CA VAL A 401 -14.52 21.88 -24.31
C VAL A 401 -14.68 23.40 -24.44
N GLU A 402 -15.09 23.85 -25.61
CA GLU A 402 -15.45 25.24 -25.90
C GLU A 402 -16.97 25.40 -25.79
N TRP A 403 -17.41 26.27 -24.87
CA TRP A 403 -18.81 26.55 -24.55
C TRP A 403 -18.95 27.83 -23.72
N ASP A 404 -20.19 28.29 -23.50
CA ASP A 404 -20.53 29.41 -22.63
C ASP A 404 -21.22 28.89 -21.35
N MET A 405 -20.42 28.27 -20.47
CA MET A 405 -20.88 27.70 -19.20
C MET A 405 -20.05 28.26 -18.03
N PRO A 406 -20.60 28.30 -16.79
CA PRO A 406 -19.86 28.80 -15.64
C PRO A 406 -18.56 28.01 -15.37
N ASP A 407 -17.47 28.73 -15.21
CA ASP A 407 -16.18 28.17 -14.78
C ASP A 407 -16.28 27.57 -13.37
N GLY A 408 -15.43 26.59 -13.07
CA GLY A 408 -15.31 26.00 -11.73
C GLY A 408 -16.52 25.17 -11.26
N HIS A 409 -17.57 25.04 -12.08
CA HIS A 409 -18.77 24.28 -11.72
C HIS A 409 -18.71 22.84 -12.23
N LEU A 410 -19.18 21.91 -11.41
CA LEU A 410 -19.58 20.58 -11.88
C LEU A 410 -20.93 20.71 -12.60
N LEU A 411 -20.97 20.35 -13.88
CA LEU A 411 -22.16 20.52 -14.72
C LEU A 411 -22.80 19.16 -15.00
N ARG A 412 -24.11 19.05 -14.77
CA ARG A 412 -24.91 17.87 -15.13
C ARG A 412 -25.97 18.26 -16.15
N PHE A 413 -26.02 17.56 -17.27
CA PHE A 413 -27.09 17.68 -18.25
C PHE A 413 -27.82 16.35 -18.32
N ILE A 414 -29.13 16.40 -18.14
CA ILE A 414 -30.01 15.23 -18.08
C ILE A 414 -31.03 15.38 -19.20
N ARG A 415 -31.22 14.32 -19.98
CA ARG A 415 -32.32 14.21 -20.93
C ARG A 415 -33.40 13.31 -20.34
N GLU A 416 -34.61 13.82 -20.27
CA GLU A 416 -35.78 13.10 -19.76
C GLU A 416 -36.91 13.06 -20.77
N THR A 417 -37.52 11.88 -20.95
CA THR A 417 -38.74 11.68 -21.74
C THR A 417 -39.75 10.95 -20.87
N ASP A 418 -41.00 11.44 -20.83
CA ASP A 418 -42.10 10.89 -20.02
C ASP A 418 -41.75 10.66 -18.53
N GLY A 419 -40.95 11.57 -17.96
CA GLY A 419 -40.52 11.50 -16.55
C GLY A 419 -39.45 10.46 -16.25
N ARG A 420 -38.78 9.92 -17.29
CA ARG A 420 -37.67 8.96 -17.14
C ARG A 420 -36.40 9.52 -17.77
N MET A 421 -35.27 9.39 -17.06
CA MET A 421 -33.95 9.72 -17.59
C MET A 421 -33.56 8.76 -18.72
N ASP A 422 -33.30 9.32 -19.90
CA ASP A 422 -32.85 8.56 -21.09
C ASP A 422 -31.34 8.67 -21.31
N ASN A 423 -30.75 9.80 -20.94
CA ASN A 423 -29.31 10.05 -21.10
C ASN A 423 -28.82 11.11 -20.12
N MET A 424 -27.53 11.09 -19.82
CA MET A 424 -26.89 12.05 -18.93
C MET A 424 -25.47 12.37 -19.38
N LEU A 425 -25.04 13.59 -19.06
CA LEU A 425 -23.70 14.10 -19.27
C LEU A 425 -23.26 14.80 -17.98
N VAL A 426 -22.11 14.42 -17.45
CA VAL A 426 -21.46 15.07 -16.32
C VAL A 426 -20.13 15.62 -16.78
N CYS A 427 -19.89 16.90 -16.50
CA CYS A 427 -18.66 17.58 -16.85
C CYS A 427 -18.00 18.10 -15.56
N VAL A 428 -16.82 17.59 -15.26
CA VAL A 428 -16.03 17.99 -14.09
C VAL A 428 -14.83 18.80 -14.59
N PRO A 429 -14.65 20.05 -14.18
CA PRO A 429 -13.51 20.85 -14.62
C PRO A 429 -12.22 20.26 -14.09
N LEU A 430 -11.19 20.28 -14.94
CA LEU A 430 -9.84 19.87 -14.62
C LEU A 430 -8.90 21.05 -14.82
N ARG A 431 -7.72 20.99 -14.20
CA ARG A 431 -6.69 22.00 -14.41
C ARG A 431 -6.30 22.08 -15.90
N GLY A 432 -6.38 23.29 -16.45
CA GLY A 432 -6.08 23.62 -17.85
C GLY A 432 -7.17 24.49 -18.45
N GLU A 433 -6.84 25.28 -19.48
CA GLU A 433 -7.86 26.03 -20.22
C GLU A 433 -8.89 25.07 -20.81
N SER A 434 -10.17 25.33 -20.50
CA SER A 434 -11.31 24.60 -21.07
C SER A 434 -11.26 23.08 -20.89
N ARG A 435 -10.51 22.56 -19.91
CA ARG A 435 -10.33 21.11 -19.75
C ARG A 435 -11.40 20.51 -18.84
N TYR A 436 -12.06 19.45 -19.31
CA TYR A 436 -13.09 18.75 -18.55
C TYR A 436 -12.92 17.23 -18.62
N ARG A 437 -13.25 16.55 -17.51
CA ARG A 437 -13.66 15.15 -17.57
C ARG A 437 -15.13 15.07 -17.85
N ILE A 438 -15.44 14.37 -18.93
CA ILE A 438 -16.79 14.06 -19.36
C ILE A 438 -17.14 12.64 -18.95
N ALA A 439 -18.31 12.45 -18.35
CA ALA A 439 -18.94 11.16 -18.12
C ALA A 439 -20.34 11.14 -18.73
N THR A 440 -20.62 10.16 -19.59
CA THR A 440 -21.92 10.00 -20.26
C THR A 440 -22.27 8.53 -20.42
N MET A 441 -23.50 8.21 -20.80
CA MET A 441 -23.83 6.84 -21.21
C MET A 441 -22.98 6.42 -22.42
N ALA A 442 -22.54 5.16 -22.44
CA ALA A 442 -21.71 4.65 -23.52
C ALA A 442 -22.48 4.60 -24.85
N PRO A 443 -21.80 4.81 -25.99
CA PRO A 443 -22.39 4.72 -27.32
C PRO A 443 -23.12 3.39 -27.60
N PRO A 444 -24.20 3.39 -28.42
CA PRO A 444 -24.98 2.19 -28.74
C PRO A 444 -24.16 1.01 -29.25
N ARG A 445 -23.06 1.24 -29.99
CA ARG A 445 -22.20 0.15 -30.50
C ARG A 445 -21.63 -0.75 -29.40
N PHE A 446 -21.45 -0.23 -28.18
CA PHE A 446 -20.98 -1.02 -27.04
C PHE A 446 -22.10 -1.86 -26.41
N LEU A 447 -23.34 -1.38 -26.48
CA LEU A 447 -24.53 -2.13 -26.04
C LEU A 447 -24.91 -3.23 -27.05
N GLU A 448 -24.71 -2.99 -28.34
CA GLU A 448 -24.89 -3.99 -29.39
C GLU A 448 -23.91 -5.17 -29.25
N GLN A 449 -22.67 -4.88 -28.83
CA GLN A 449 -21.65 -5.91 -28.57
C GLN A 449 -21.98 -6.81 -27.37
N THR A 450 -22.78 -6.34 -26.41
CA THR A 450 -23.27 -7.18 -25.30
C THR A 450 -24.57 -7.91 -25.65
N GLY A 451 -25.12 -7.71 -26.86
CA GLY A 451 -26.42 -8.25 -27.25
C GLY A 451 -27.58 -7.75 -26.37
N GLY A 452 -27.43 -6.59 -25.73
CA GLY A 452 -28.39 -6.08 -24.76
C GLY A 452 -28.46 -6.85 -23.43
N GLN A 453 -27.53 -7.78 -23.19
CA GLN A 453 -27.38 -8.48 -21.91
C GLN A 453 -26.30 -7.83 -21.03
N ASP A 454 -26.24 -8.28 -19.76
CA ASP A 454 -25.18 -7.89 -18.84
C ASP A 454 -23.80 -8.27 -19.41
N ALA A 455 -22.93 -7.28 -19.55
CA ALA A 455 -21.54 -7.51 -19.93
C ALA A 455 -20.83 -8.48 -18.94
N PRO A 456 -20.09 -9.51 -19.40
CA PRO A 456 -19.33 -10.38 -18.51
C PRO A 456 -18.26 -9.61 -17.70
N PRO A 457 -17.75 -10.16 -16.58
CA PRO A 457 -16.57 -9.59 -15.89
C PRO A 457 -15.37 -9.50 -16.86
N GLY A 458 -14.61 -8.40 -16.82
CA GLY A 458 -13.48 -8.15 -17.73
C GLY A 458 -13.87 -7.54 -19.09
N PHE A 459 -15.16 -7.51 -19.43
CA PHE A 459 -15.65 -7.03 -20.74
C PHE A 459 -15.16 -5.62 -21.11
N SER A 460 -15.02 -4.70 -20.15
CA SER A 460 -14.54 -3.34 -20.41
C SER A 460 -13.09 -3.28 -20.90
N GLU A 461 -12.24 -4.25 -20.56
CA GLU A 461 -10.84 -4.31 -21.01
C GLU A 461 -10.70 -4.74 -22.48
N GLU A 462 -11.77 -5.34 -23.03
CA GLU A 462 -11.84 -5.79 -24.43
C GLU A 462 -12.49 -4.76 -25.36
N LEU A 463 -12.99 -3.65 -24.81
CA LEU A 463 -13.66 -2.60 -25.58
C LEU A 463 -12.65 -1.61 -26.17
N ALA A 464 -12.82 -1.30 -27.46
CA ALA A 464 -12.10 -0.21 -28.09
C ALA A 464 -12.41 1.12 -27.37
N GLU A 465 -11.39 1.97 -27.22
CA GLU A 465 -11.54 3.27 -26.56
C GLU A 465 -12.58 4.16 -27.26
N PRO A 466 -13.34 4.96 -26.49
CA PRO A 466 -14.21 5.98 -27.07
C PRO A 466 -13.45 7.02 -27.88
N THR A 467 -14.02 7.44 -29.00
CA THR A 467 -13.43 8.43 -29.91
C THR A 467 -13.90 9.84 -29.60
N LEU A 468 -13.14 10.86 -30.05
CA LEU A 468 -13.54 12.27 -29.93
C LEU A 468 -14.90 12.54 -30.61
N ALA A 469 -15.18 11.87 -31.73
CA ALA A 469 -16.45 12.00 -32.44
C ALA A 469 -17.64 11.52 -31.59
N GLU A 470 -17.45 10.48 -30.77
CA GLU A 470 -18.49 9.98 -29.86
C GLU A 470 -18.70 10.90 -28.66
N VAL A 471 -17.63 11.49 -28.14
CA VAL A 471 -17.74 12.54 -27.12
C VAL A 471 -18.49 13.75 -27.68
N GLN A 472 -18.13 14.21 -28.88
CA GLN A 472 -18.83 15.31 -29.55
C GLN A 472 -20.30 14.98 -29.78
N ALA A 473 -20.64 13.76 -30.21
CA ALA A 473 -22.03 13.35 -30.41
C ALA A 473 -22.84 13.35 -29.10
N ALA A 474 -22.24 13.02 -27.96
CA ALA A 474 -22.89 13.14 -26.66
C ALA A 474 -23.11 14.60 -26.26
N LEU A 475 -22.13 15.47 -26.51
CA LEU A 475 -22.24 16.92 -26.27
C LEU A 475 -23.32 17.55 -27.16
N ASP A 476 -23.36 17.24 -28.46
CA ASP A 476 -24.37 17.76 -29.40
C ASP A 476 -25.80 17.43 -28.96
N GLN A 477 -25.99 16.32 -28.24
CA GLN A 477 -27.30 15.89 -27.76
C GLN A 477 -27.72 16.51 -26.42
N LEU A 478 -26.78 16.91 -25.57
CA LEU A 478 -27.03 17.19 -24.15
C LEU A 478 -26.52 18.56 -23.68
N ALA A 479 -25.41 19.04 -24.23
CA ALA A 479 -24.80 20.31 -23.88
C ALA A 479 -25.45 21.47 -24.69
N PRO A 480 -25.16 22.74 -24.34
CA PRO A 480 -25.67 23.89 -25.08
C PRO A 480 -25.28 23.85 -26.57
N THR A 481 -26.17 24.36 -27.42
CA THR A 481 -25.93 24.46 -28.86
C THR A 481 -24.63 25.20 -29.17
N GLY A 482 -23.78 24.60 -29.99
CA GLY A 482 -22.49 25.19 -30.38
C GLY A 482 -21.30 24.70 -29.54
N THR A 483 -21.52 23.84 -28.53
CA THR A 483 -20.45 23.22 -27.75
C THR A 483 -19.52 22.40 -28.65
N ARG A 484 -18.20 22.61 -28.53
CA ARG A 484 -17.19 21.86 -29.29
C ARG A 484 -16.19 21.17 -28.37
N ALA A 485 -15.98 19.88 -28.57
CA ALA A 485 -14.88 19.13 -27.97
C ALA A 485 -13.68 19.07 -28.92
N SER A 486 -12.50 19.14 -28.32
CA SER A 486 -11.23 18.94 -29.00
C SER A 486 -10.26 18.21 -28.08
N ASN A 487 -9.15 17.74 -28.67
CA ASN A 487 -8.01 17.20 -27.92
C ASN A 487 -8.40 16.13 -26.88
N LEU A 488 -8.92 14.99 -27.36
CA LEU A 488 -9.20 13.85 -26.50
C LEU A 488 -7.89 13.25 -25.98
N ARG A 489 -7.59 13.47 -24.70
CA ARG A 489 -6.33 13.09 -24.06
C ARG A 489 -6.35 11.65 -23.57
N TRP A 490 -7.53 11.19 -23.17
CA TRP A 490 -7.79 9.87 -22.62
C TRP A 490 -9.29 9.57 -22.69
N SER A 491 -9.66 8.31 -22.89
CA SER A 491 -11.04 7.85 -22.77
C SER A 491 -11.11 6.40 -22.31
N SER A 492 -12.25 6.02 -21.72
CA SER A 492 -12.49 4.65 -21.29
C SER A 492 -13.98 4.34 -21.25
N VAL A 493 -14.34 3.07 -21.42
CA VAL A 493 -15.69 2.57 -21.13
C VAL A 493 -15.63 1.73 -19.87
N PHE A 494 -16.56 1.95 -18.96
CA PHE A 494 -16.63 1.21 -17.72
C PHE A 494 -18.07 0.88 -17.35
N ARG A 495 -18.22 -0.16 -16.54
CA ARG A 495 -19.48 -0.48 -15.88
C ARG A 495 -19.42 -0.02 -14.42
N ILE A 496 -20.52 0.55 -13.96
CA ILE A 496 -20.66 0.89 -12.55
C ILE A 496 -21.12 -0.36 -11.79
N SER A 497 -20.38 -0.70 -10.74
CA SER A 497 -20.78 -1.70 -9.75
C SER A 497 -20.85 -1.03 -8.38
N HIS A 498 -21.71 -1.53 -7.51
CA HIS A 498 -21.83 -1.04 -6.14
C HIS A 498 -22.07 -2.19 -5.17
N GLY A 499 -21.53 -2.05 -3.97
CA GLY A 499 -21.66 -3.07 -2.94
C GLY A 499 -20.70 -2.80 -1.79
N ILE A 500 -20.93 -3.47 -0.68
CA ILE A 500 -20.04 -3.43 0.48
C ILE A 500 -19.80 -4.86 0.96
N VAL A 501 -18.57 -5.17 1.36
CA VAL A 501 -18.25 -6.49 1.92
C VAL A 501 -18.94 -6.72 3.26
N ASP A 502 -19.19 -7.98 3.57
CA ASP A 502 -19.82 -8.44 4.81
C ASP A 502 -18.94 -8.21 6.05
N ARG A 503 -17.62 -8.28 5.89
CA ARG A 503 -16.62 -7.98 6.93
C ARG A 503 -15.45 -7.17 6.35
N TYR A 504 -14.86 -6.29 7.15
CA TYR A 504 -13.74 -5.43 6.74
C TYR A 504 -12.36 -6.02 7.05
N GLY A 505 -12.32 -7.13 7.79
CA GLY A 505 -11.11 -7.89 8.05
C GLY A 505 -11.43 -9.21 8.73
N ASP A 506 -10.40 -10.04 8.85
CA ASP A 506 -10.43 -11.27 9.63
C ASP A 506 -9.02 -11.56 10.17
N GLY A 507 -8.90 -11.68 11.48
CA GLY A 507 -7.63 -11.85 12.19
C GLY A 507 -6.66 -10.68 11.96
N ARG A 508 -5.59 -10.94 11.22
CA ARG A 508 -4.48 -10.02 10.94
C ARG A 508 -4.55 -9.38 9.56
N VAL A 509 -5.64 -9.60 8.83
CA VAL A 509 -5.81 -9.13 7.45
C VAL A 509 -7.04 -8.25 7.33
N PHE A 510 -6.87 -7.07 6.73
CA PHE A 510 -7.92 -6.06 6.57
C PHE A 510 -8.06 -5.64 5.10
N VAL A 511 -9.23 -5.14 4.71
CA VAL A 511 -9.47 -4.52 3.40
C VAL A 511 -9.92 -3.06 3.56
N ALA A 512 -9.55 -2.19 2.63
CA ALA A 512 -9.88 -0.76 2.64
C ALA A 512 -10.14 -0.22 1.22
N GLY A 513 -10.96 0.84 1.11
CA GLY A 513 -11.31 1.45 -0.17
C GLY A 513 -12.09 0.50 -1.08
N ASP A 514 -11.82 0.53 -2.39
CA ASP A 514 -12.51 -0.29 -3.40
C ASP A 514 -12.38 -1.82 -3.16
N ALA A 515 -11.42 -2.25 -2.34
CA ALA A 515 -11.34 -3.64 -1.89
C ALA A 515 -12.51 -4.01 -0.96
N ALA A 516 -13.00 -3.07 -0.15
CA ALA A 516 -14.06 -3.23 0.84
C ALA A 516 -15.43 -2.75 0.33
N HIS A 517 -15.48 -1.67 -0.45
CA HIS A 517 -16.74 -1.09 -0.89
C HIS A 517 -16.63 -0.48 -2.29
N LEU A 518 -17.63 -0.73 -3.12
CA LEU A 518 -17.74 -0.23 -4.48
C LEU A 518 -18.88 0.76 -4.56
N HIS A 519 -18.65 1.86 -5.26
CA HIS A 519 -19.61 2.95 -5.38
C HIS A 519 -19.84 3.33 -6.85
N PRO A 520 -21.02 3.85 -7.18
CA PRO A 520 -21.16 4.71 -8.33
C PRO A 520 -20.21 5.91 -8.25
N PRO A 521 -19.73 6.44 -9.40
CA PRO A 521 -18.89 7.64 -9.43
C PRO A 521 -19.64 8.91 -8.97
N ALA A 522 -20.96 8.83 -8.79
CA ALA A 522 -21.79 9.91 -8.28
C ALA A 522 -21.23 10.44 -6.95
N GLY A 523 -21.06 11.77 -6.87
CA GLY A 523 -20.53 12.45 -5.67
C GLY A 523 -19.02 12.25 -5.43
N GLY A 524 -18.28 11.57 -6.30
CA GLY A 524 -16.83 11.41 -6.18
C GLY A 524 -16.38 10.67 -4.91
N GLN A 525 -17.18 9.73 -4.42
CA GLN A 525 -17.05 9.20 -3.05
C GLN A 525 -15.89 8.20 -2.86
N GLY A 526 -15.63 7.30 -3.83
CA GLY A 526 -14.79 6.11 -3.62
C GLY A 526 -13.39 6.39 -3.05
N MET A 527 -12.62 7.27 -3.70
CA MET A 527 -11.27 7.64 -3.27
C MET A 527 -11.27 8.27 -1.86
N ASN A 528 -12.20 9.18 -1.58
CA ASN A 528 -12.29 9.89 -0.30
C ASN A 528 -12.64 8.93 0.84
N THR A 529 -13.59 8.02 0.63
CA THR A 529 -13.96 6.99 1.60
C THR A 529 -12.77 6.06 1.88
N GLY A 530 -12.06 5.63 0.83
CA GLY A 530 -10.88 4.79 0.97
C GLY A 530 -9.73 5.46 1.73
N ILE A 531 -9.48 6.76 1.51
CA ILE A 531 -8.49 7.53 2.30
C ILE A 531 -8.90 7.57 3.78
N GLN A 532 -10.19 7.75 4.06
CA GLN A 532 -10.70 7.75 5.43
C GLN A 532 -10.61 6.38 6.11
N ASP A 533 -10.81 5.28 5.37
CA ASP A 533 -10.57 3.92 5.90
C ASP A 533 -9.12 3.74 6.32
N ALA A 534 -8.18 4.12 5.45
CA ALA A 534 -6.75 4.06 5.71
C ALA A 534 -6.37 4.90 6.94
N TYR A 535 -6.88 6.14 7.03
CA TYR A 535 -6.61 7.05 8.14
C TYR A 535 -7.14 6.51 9.48
N ASN A 536 -8.31 5.86 9.47
CA ASN A 536 -8.89 5.22 10.66
C ASN A 536 -8.15 3.95 11.09
N LEU A 537 -7.76 3.10 10.15
CA LEU A 537 -7.13 1.81 10.44
C LEU A 537 -5.66 1.95 10.88
N ALA A 538 -4.90 2.84 10.24
CA ALA A 538 -3.45 2.89 10.38
C ALA A 538 -2.96 3.21 11.80
N TRP A 539 -3.64 4.11 12.53
CA TRP A 539 -3.25 4.41 13.92
C TRP A 539 -3.50 3.23 14.85
N LYS A 540 -4.58 2.47 14.62
CA LYS A 540 -4.92 1.26 15.39
C LYS A 540 -3.90 0.15 15.12
N LEU A 541 -3.54 -0.05 13.86
CA LEU A 541 -2.48 -0.98 13.46
C LEU A 541 -1.13 -0.60 14.08
N ALA A 542 -0.78 0.69 14.11
CA ALA A 542 0.48 1.13 14.71
C ALA A 542 0.57 0.79 16.20
N LEU A 543 -0.51 0.98 16.96
CA LEU A 543 -0.56 0.57 18.38
C LEU A 543 -0.47 -0.94 18.53
N ALA A 544 -1.12 -1.70 17.64
CA ALA A 544 -1.10 -3.16 17.66
C ALA A 544 0.29 -3.73 17.34
N VAL A 545 0.97 -3.19 16.32
CA VAL A 545 2.34 -3.57 15.95
C VAL A 545 3.35 -3.34 17.08
N ARG A 546 3.16 -2.24 17.83
CA ARG A 546 3.99 -1.88 19.00
C ARG A 546 3.64 -2.68 20.27
N GLY A 547 2.57 -3.47 20.24
CA GLY A 547 2.14 -4.28 21.38
C GLY A 547 1.49 -3.49 22.51
N ILE A 548 1.03 -2.26 22.25
CA ILE A 548 0.39 -1.38 23.24
C ILE A 548 -1.11 -1.18 22.97
N ALA A 549 -1.67 -1.80 21.94
CA ALA A 549 -3.12 -1.77 21.68
C ALA A 549 -3.89 -2.59 22.72
N ALA A 550 -5.00 -2.04 23.21
CA ALA A 550 -5.95 -2.78 24.01
C ALA A 550 -6.63 -3.91 23.21
N PRO A 551 -7.07 -5.00 23.87
CA PRO A 551 -7.86 -6.04 23.23
C PRO A 551 -9.11 -5.44 22.55
N GLY A 552 -9.40 -5.87 21.32
CA GLY A 552 -10.56 -5.40 20.55
C GLY A 552 -10.37 -4.05 19.85
N LEU A 553 -9.22 -3.37 19.99
CA LEU A 553 -8.99 -2.09 19.30
C LEU A 553 -9.13 -2.22 17.78
N LEU A 554 -8.59 -3.28 17.18
CA LEU A 554 -8.67 -3.48 15.73
C LEU A 554 -10.10 -3.80 15.25
N ASP A 555 -10.92 -4.45 16.09
CA ASP A 555 -12.32 -4.76 15.77
C ASP A 555 -13.16 -3.49 15.57
N SER A 556 -12.76 -2.40 16.26
CA SER A 556 -13.40 -1.09 16.08
C SER A 556 -13.30 -0.55 14.65
N TYR A 557 -12.35 -0.99 13.82
CA TYR A 557 -12.26 -0.58 12.43
C TYR A 557 -13.53 -0.96 11.65
N GLU A 558 -13.99 -2.20 11.78
CA GLU A 558 -15.21 -2.65 11.11
C GLU A 558 -16.44 -1.95 11.69
N ILE A 559 -16.54 -1.87 13.02
CA ILE A 559 -17.66 -1.25 13.73
C ILE A 559 -17.85 0.21 13.30
N GLU A 560 -16.77 0.93 13.04
CA GLU A 560 -16.79 2.33 12.62
C GLU A 560 -16.96 2.50 11.10
N ARG A 561 -16.15 1.79 10.30
CA ARG A 561 -16.03 2.07 8.87
C ARG A 561 -17.04 1.34 8.01
N ARG A 562 -17.50 0.14 8.39
CA ARG A 562 -18.48 -0.59 7.59
C ARG A 562 -19.86 0.10 7.56
N PRO A 563 -20.44 0.57 8.68
CA PRO A 563 -21.69 1.32 8.65
C PRO A 563 -21.56 2.64 7.86
N ALA A 564 -20.47 3.38 8.04
CA ALA A 564 -20.19 4.60 7.30
C ALA A 564 -20.09 4.35 5.79
N GLY A 565 -19.34 3.31 5.38
CA GLY A 565 -19.25 2.88 3.99
C GLY A 565 -20.61 2.47 3.42
N GLN A 566 -21.44 1.77 4.20
CA GLN A 566 -22.78 1.37 3.78
C GLN A 566 -23.70 2.59 3.53
N GLU A 567 -23.62 3.60 4.39
CA GLU A 567 -24.36 4.85 4.21
C GLU A 567 -23.94 5.57 2.92
N VAL A 568 -22.63 5.67 2.68
CA VAL A 568 -22.05 6.29 1.49
C VAL A 568 -22.47 5.54 0.22
N VAL A 569 -22.35 4.20 0.18
CA VAL A 569 -22.84 3.36 -0.94
C VAL A 569 -24.32 3.64 -1.20
N GLY A 570 -25.14 3.58 -0.14
CA GLY A 570 -26.58 3.75 -0.25
C GLY A 570 -26.96 5.12 -0.79
N ARG A 571 -26.26 6.17 -0.37
CA ARG A 571 -26.49 7.54 -0.88
C ARG A 571 -26.02 7.69 -2.32
N ALA A 572 -24.83 7.22 -2.66
CA ALA A 572 -24.31 7.29 -4.03
C ALA A 572 -25.22 6.54 -5.02
N VAL A 573 -25.82 5.43 -4.59
CA VAL A 573 -26.87 4.71 -5.33
C VAL A 573 -28.10 5.61 -5.49
N ARG A 574 -28.67 6.19 -4.42
CA ARG A 574 -29.83 7.11 -4.53
C ARG A 574 -29.53 8.28 -5.49
N MET A 575 -28.41 8.97 -5.34
CA MET A 575 -28.01 10.07 -6.24
C MET A 575 -27.87 9.65 -7.72
N ALA A 576 -27.55 8.38 -7.97
CA ALA A 576 -27.43 7.85 -9.33
C ALA A 576 -28.77 7.37 -9.92
N PHE A 577 -29.75 6.99 -9.07
CA PHE A 577 -31.00 6.33 -9.49
C PHE A 577 -32.28 7.13 -9.21
N THR A 578 -32.27 8.11 -8.32
CA THR A 578 -33.45 8.91 -7.93
C THR A 578 -33.14 10.40 -8.03
N ASP A 579 -34.14 11.20 -8.41
CA ASP A 579 -34.06 12.67 -8.43
C ASP A 579 -34.26 13.28 -7.03
N GLU A 580 -34.09 12.45 -5.99
CA GLU A 580 -34.24 12.80 -4.57
C GLU A 580 -32.97 13.49 -4.06
N LEU A 581 -32.78 14.73 -4.47
CA LEU A 581 -31.99 15.68 -3.69
C LEU A 581 -32.88 16.17 -2.55
N ASP A 582 -32.39 16.12 -1.31
CA ASP A 582 -33.06 16.78 -0.18
C ASP A 582 -32.85 18.29 -0.33
N ARG A 583 -33.81 18.94 -1.00
CA ARG A 583 -33.74 20.37 -1.34
C ARG A 583 -34.02 21.28 -0.14
N ASP A 584 -34.44 20.72 1.00
CA ASP A 584 -34.86 21.49 2.16
C ASP A 584 -33.66 21.96 3.02
N ASP A 585 -32.52 21.27 2.97
CA ASP A 585 -31.26 21.67 3.66
C ASP A 585 -30.00 21.37 2.83
N LEU A 586 -29.80 22.18 1.78
CA LEU A 586 -28.66 22.08 0.86
C LEU A 586 -27.30 22.15 1.56
N LYS A 587 -27.18 22.93 2.65
CA LYS A 587 -25.93 23.05 3.41
C LYS A 587 -25.63 21.74 4.12
N ARG A 588 -26.59 21.16 4.83
CA ARG A 588 -26.40 19.88 5.50
C ARG A 588 -26.08 18.78 4.51
N GLN A 589 -26.77 18.74 3.36
CA GLN A 589 -26.46 17.79 2.29
C GLN A 589 -25.00 17.91 1.84
N PHE A 590 -24.54 19.12 1.53
CA PHE A 590 -23.16 19.36 1.13
C PHE A 590 -22.15 18.89 2.19
N LEU A 591 -22.37 19.25 3.46
CA LEU A 591 -21.51 18.82 4.57
C LEU A 591 -21.47 17.28 4.70
N GLN A 592 -22.60 16.62 4.50
CA GLN A 592 -22.70 15.17 4.56
C GLN A 592 -21.99 14.49 3.37
N GLU A 593 -22.07 15.06 2.17
CA GLU A 593 -21.37 14.55 0.97
C GLU A 593 -19.85 14.77 1.05
N MET A 594 -19.42 15.87 1.69
CA MET A 594 -18.01 16.18 1.93
C MET A 594 -17.42 15.47 3.15
N SER A 595 -18.15 14.50 3.72
CA SER A 595 -17.78 13.72 4.90
C SER A 595 -17.50 14.56 6.17
N LEU A 596 -18.03 15.77 6.25
CA LEU A 596 -17.85 16.65 7.41
C LEU A 596 -18.80 16.33 8.58
N LEU A 597 -19.87 15.57 8.31
CA LEU A 597 -20.83 15.08 9.32
C LEU A 597 -20.58 13.62 9.72
N LEU A 598 -19.43 13.06 9.36
CA LEU A 598 -19.07 11.69 9.73
C LEU A 598 -18.96 11.58 11.26
N SER A 599 -19.61 10.56 11.82
CA SER A 599 -19.64 10.29 13.25
C SER A 599 -19.64 8.79 13.52
N TYR A 600 -19.05 8.38 14.64
CA TYR A 600 -18.99 7.00 15.12
C TYR A 600 -19.66 6.83 16.50
N PRO A 601 -20.98 7.09 16.62
CA PRO A 601 -21.66 7.10 17.92
C PRO A 601 -21.69 5.72 18.58
N ASP A 602 -21.68 4.64 17.78
CA ASP A 602 -21.72 3.25 18.27
C ASP A 602 -20.32 2.64 18.43
N SER A 603 -19.25 3.44 18.31
CA SER A 603 -17.89 2.95 18.48
C SER A 603 -17.66 2.48 19.92
N PRO A 604 -16.97 1.35 20.14
CA PRO A 604 -16.59 0.93 21.49
C PRO A 604 -15.52 1.84 22.10
N LEU A 605 -14.93 2.76 21.32
CA LEU A 605 -13.88 3.67 21.74
C LEU A 605 -14.41 5.03 22.21
N VAL A 606 -15.73 5.23 22.19
CA VAL A 606 -16.34 6.51 22.51
C VAL A 606 -17.06 6.50 23.87
N GLY A 607 -17.01 7.61 24.59
CA GLY A 607 -17.71 7.73 25.88
C GLY A 607 -17.91 9.16 26.36
N GLU A 608 -18.77 9.34 27.35
CA GLU A 608 -18.96 10.63 28.02
C GLU A 608 -19.24 10.47 29.52
N SER A 609 -18.83 11.46 30.31
CA SER A 609 -19.19 11.59 31.73
C SER A 609 -19.65 13.02 32.02
N VAL A 610 -20.96 13.21 32.17
CA VAL A 610 -21.57 14.53 32.34
C VAL A 610 -22.45 14.61 33.59
N SER A 611 -22.37 15.72 34.32
CA SER A 611 -23.14 15.94 35.55
C SER A 611 -24.62 16.23 35.31
N ALA A 612 -25.00 16.63 34.08
CA ALA A 612 -26.37 16.91 33.67
C ALA A 612 -26.55 16.55 32.18
N PRO A 613 -27.77 16.18 31.73
CA PRO A 613 -28.02 15.76 30.34
C PRO A 613 -27.65 16.79 29.28
N ASP A 614 -27.82 18.09 29.60
CA ASP A 614 -27.54 19.18 28.67
C ASP A 614 -26.11 19.76 28.81
N ALA A 615 -25.30 19.24 29.75
CA ALA A 615 -23.90 19.67 29.87
C ALA A 615 -23.15 19.28 28.59
N LEU A 616 -22.37 20.21 28.03
CA LEU A 616 -21.74 20.08 26.71
C LEU A 616 -22.72 19.92 25.54
N GLY A 617 -24.02 20.24 25.73
CA GLY A 617 -25.07 19.98 24.75
C GLY A 617 -24.90 20.64 23.39
N SER A 618 -24.17 21.77 23.31
CA SER A 618 -23.81 22.44 22.05
C SER A 618 -22.49 21.98 21.43
N GLY A 619 -21.71 21.17 22.15
CA GLY A 619 -20.41 20.66 21.71
C GLY A 619 -20.50 19.35 20.93
N PRO A 620 -19.42 18.95 20.25
CA PRO A 620 -19.37 17.69 19.50
C PRO A 620 -19.57 16.50 20.45
N ARG A 621 -20.35 15.52 20.02
CA ARG A 621 -20.60 14.28 20.77
C ARG A 621 -19.44 13.30 20.60
N PRO A 622 -19.29 12.32 21.51
CA PRO A 622 -18.36 11.22 21.30
C PRO A 622 -18.68 10.52 19.96
N GLY A 623 -17.65 10.30 19.15
CA GLY A 623 -17.77 9.81 17.79
C GLY A 623 -17.76 10.89 16.71
N ASP A 624 -18.14 12.13 17.01
CA ASP A 624 -18.17 13.22 16.03
C ASP A 624 -16.76 13.68 15.65
N ARG A 625 -16.64 14.20 14.42
CA ARG A 625 -15.45 14.96 14.00
C ARG A 625 -15.25 16.17 14.92
N ALA A 626 -14.03 16.39 15.40
CA ALA A 626 -13.67 17.57 16.18
C ALA A 626 -13.74 18.85 15.30
N PRO A 627 -14.62 19.82 15.61
CA PRO A 627 -14.66 21.10 14.92
C PRO A 627 -13.36 21.89 15.10
N ASP A 628 -13.06 22.80 14.17
CA ASP A 628 -11.90 23.68 14.33
C ASP A 628 -12.32 25.00 14.99
N VAL A 629 -11.37 25.66 15.63
CA VAL A 629 -11.52 27.04 16.13
C VAL A 629 -10.25 27.82 15.82
N GLY A 630 -10.38 29.09 15.45
CA GLY A 630 -9.28 29.90 14.91
C GLY A 630 -8.64 30.88 15.90
N GLY A 631 -9.25 31.08 17.07
CA GLY A 631 -8.89 32.16 18.01
C GLY A 631 -7.99 31.80 19.20
N LEU A 632 -7.28 30.66 19.19
CA LEU A 632 -6.49 30.25 20.35
C LEU A 632 -5.17 31.03 20.44
N HIS A 633 -4.75 31.41 21.64
CA HIS A 633 -3.50 32.17 21.84
C HIS A 633 -2.52 31.43 22.73
N ARG A 634 -1.24 31.47 22.38
CA ARG A 634 -0.14 30.93 23.20
C ARG A 634 0.87 32.03 23.52
N GLN A 635 1.36 32.05 24.76
CA GLN A 635 2.37 33.02 25.18
C GLN A 635 3.60 32.96 24.26
N GLY A 636 4.03 34.12 23.77
CA GLY A 636 5.18 34.24 22.86
C GLY A 636 4.84 34.05 21.37
N VAL A 637 3.59 33.69 21.03
CA VAL A 637 3.12 33.59 19.64
C VAL A 637 2.37 34.86 19.26
N GLY A 638 2.81 35.53 18.19
CA GLY A 638 2.28 36.82 17.75
C GLY A 638 0.99 36.76 16.91
N HIS A 639 0.49 35.57 16.61
CA HIS A 639 -0.73 35.34 15.84
C HIS A 639 -1.61 34.30 16.54
N PRO A 640 -2.93 34.28 16.31
CA PRO A 640 -3.78 33.22 16.82
C PRO A 640 -3.44 31.87 16.15
N LEU A 641 -3.77 30.79 16.85
CA LEU A 641 -3.55 29.40 16.49
C LEU A 641 -4.89 28.72 16.23
N ARG A 642 -4.91 27.78 15.29
CA ARG A 642 -6.07 26.92 15.09
C ARG A 642 -6.00 25.75 16.06
N LEU A 643 -7.15 25.28 16.55
CA LEU A 643 -7.19 24.04 17.34
C LEU A 643 -6.64 22.87 16.54
N ARG A 644 -6.90 22.82 15.24
CA ARG A 644 -6.38 21.80 14.36
C ARG A 644 -4.85 21.73 14.30
N ASP A 645 -4.15 22.86 14.48
CA ASP A 645 -2.69 22.86 14.56
C ASP A 645 -2.16 22.11 15.79
N LEU A 646 -3.01 21.95 16.81
CA LEU A 646 -2.74 21.17 18.03
C LEU A 646 -3.15 19.71 17.88
N LEU A 647 -4.21 19.44 17.11
CA LEU A 647 -4.76 18.10 16.88
C LEU A 647 -4.01 17.32 15.79
N ARG A 648 -3.32 18.00 14.88
CA ARG A 648 -2.51 17.35 13.84
C ARG A 648 -1.35 16.56 14.47
N GLY A 649 -0.96 15.50 13.78
CA GLY A 649 0.06 14.57 14.23
C GLY A 649 -0.49 13.15 14.35
N THR A 650 0.30 12.28 14.97
CA THR A 650 0.00 10.84 14.99
C THR A 650 -0.62 10.33 16.29
N ARG A 651 -0.77 11.22 17.28
CA ARG A 651 -1.12 10.90 18.67
C ARG A 651 -2.55 11.32 19.01
N HIS A 652 -3.07 10.76 20.09
CA HIS A 652 -4.28 11.30 20.71
C HIS A 652 -3.99 12.68 21.29
N THR A 653 -5.01 13.52 21.43
CA THR A 653 -4.88 14.83 22.06
C THR A 653 -5.92 15.00 23.15
N LEU A 654 -5.48 15.26 24.39
CA LEU A 654 -6.34 15.65 25.49
C LEU A 654 -6.36 17.18 25.63
N LEU A 655 -7.54 17.75 25.51
CA LEU A 655 -7.82 19.16 25.75
C LEU A 655 -8.52 19.28 27.09
N ILE A 656 -7.88 19.92 28.07
CA ILE A 656 -8.52 20.23 29.36
C ILE A 656 -8.86 21.71 29.38
N TYR A 657 -10.14 22.03 29.56
CA TYR A 657 -10.64 23.39 29.63
C TYR A 657 -10.94 23.81 31.06
N ALA A 658 -10.60 25.06 31.40
CA ALA A 658 -11.00 25.71 32.64
C ALA A 658 -11.34 27.19 32.42
N ASP A 659 -12.47 27.66 32.97
CA ASP A 659 -12.83 29.08 33.01
C ASP A 659 -12.54 29.75 34.36
N GLY A 660 -12.95 31.01 34.52
CA GLY A 660 -12.68 31.81 35.71
C GLY A 660 -13.25 31.28 37.03
N SER A 661 -14.05 30.20 37.00
CA SER A 661 -14.48 29.49 38.20
C SER A 661 -13.42 28.54 38.76
N ALA A 662 -12.41 28.16 37.97
CA ALA A 662 -11.33 27.27 38.40
C ALA A 662 -10.28 28.03 39.24
N ASP A 663 -9.92 27.45 40.37
CA ASP A 663 -8.85 27.95 41.22
C ASP A 663 -7.47 27.35 40.84
N GLU A 664 -6.42 27.81 41.51
CA GLU A 664 -5.05 27.33 41.26
C GLU A 664 -4.91 25.82 41.50
N SER A 665 -5.63 25.28 42.49
CA SER A 665 -5.59 23.85 42.83
C SER A 665 -6.18 22.98 41.71
N THR A 666 -7.20 23.48 41.02
CA THR A 666 -7.84 22.83 39.87
C THR A 666 -6.86 22.73 38.69
N VAL A 667 -6.12 23.80 38.43
CA VAL A 667 -5.10 23.83 37.35
C VAL A 667 -3.95 22.87 37.66
N VAL A 668 -3.49 22.81 38.91
CA VAL A 668 -2.45 21.85 39.35
C VAL A 668 -2.94 20.40 39.26
N ALA A 669 -4.21 20.14 39.61
CA ALA A 669 -4.81 18.82 39.46
C ALA A 669 -4.89 18.39 37.98
N ALA A 670 -5.23 19.32 37.09
CA ALA A 670 -5.23 19.09 35.64
C ALA A 670 -3.82 18.78 35.09
N GLU A 671 -2.79 19.51 35.55
CA GLU A 671 -1.40 19.19 35.21
C GLU A 671 -1.01 17.77 35.65
N LYS A 672 -1.37 17.37 36.88
CA LYS A 672 -1.09 16.02 37.37
C LYS A 672 -1.80 14.96 36.52
N LEU A 673 -3.08 15.18 36.19
CA LEU A 673 -3.85 14.30 35.33
C LEU A 673 -3.18 14.15 33.96
N CYS A 674 -2.71 15.25 33.35
CA CYS A 674 -1.96 15.25 32.10
C CYS A 674 -0.71 14.36 32.16
N ALA A 675 0.03 14.35 33.28
CA ALA A 675 1.19 13.48 33.43
C ALA A 675 0.76 12.00 33.52
N GLU A 676 -0.22 11.68 34.36
CA GLU A 676 -0.74 10.32 34.58
C GLU A 676 -1.27 9.68 33.29
N VAL A 677 -2.08 10.42 32.52
CA VAL A 677 -2.69 9.89 31.29
C VAL A 677 -1.68 9.73 30.14
N ARG A 678 -0.62 10.54 30.10
CA ARG A 678 0.47 10.37 29.12
C ARG A 678 1.28 9.11 29.40
N GLU A 679 1.52 8.82 30.68
CA GLU A 679 2.16 7.57 31.09
C GLU A 679 1.28 6.36 30.75
N GLN A 680 -0.02 6.41 31.07
CA GLN A 680 -0.98 5.36 30.72
C GLN A 680 -1.05 5.10 29.21
N ALA A 681 -0.98 6.16 28.39
CA ALA A 681 -0.99 6.07 26.93
C ALA A 681 0.39 5.75 26.32
N CYS A 682 1.38 5.36 27.12
CA CYS A 682 2.74 5.05 26.67
C CYS A 682 3.40 6.17 25.83
N GLY A 683 3.05 7.44 26.11
CA GLY A 683 3.53 8.60 25.35
C GLY A 683 2.79 8.88 24.03
N GLU A 684 1.74 8.13 23.70
CA GLU A 684 0.90 8.30 22.49
C GLU A 684 -0.25 9.31 22.67
N LEU A 685 -0.10 10.22 23.64
CA LEU A 685 -1.05 11.25 24.00
C LEU A 685 -0.31 12.59 24.19
N ASP A 686 -0.76 13.60 23.47
CA ASP A 686 -0.41 15.00 23.72
C ASP A 686 -1.49 15.64 24.60
N THR A 687 -1.12 16.61 25.43
CA THR A 687 -2.03 17.23 26.40
C THR A 687 -1.90 18.75 26.35
N TYR A 688 -3.02 19.45 26.42
CA TYR A 688 -3.09 20.91 26.39
C TYR A 688 -4.05 21.44 27.45
N LEU A 689 -3.67 22.52 28.12
CA LEU A 689 -4.56 23.30 28.98
C LEU A 689 -5.11 24.49 28.19
N LEU A 690 -6.43 24.54 28.03
CA LEU A 690 -7.16 25.63 27.40
C LEU A 690 -7.85 26.45 28.48
N LEU A 691 -7.44 27.70 28.64
CA LEU A 691 -7.92 28.54 29.74
C LEU A 691 -8.68 29.74 29.20
N SER A 692 -9.77 30.13 29.89
CA SER A 692 -10.38 31.44 29.62
C SER A 692 -9.38 32.57 29.95
N PRO A 693 -9.52 33.76 29.34
CA PRO A 693 -8.53 34.85 29.50
C PRO A 693 -8.27 35.26 30.95
N ASP A 694 -9.26 35.14 31.83
CA ASP A 694 -9.19 35.62 33.22
C ASP A 694 -8.56 34.63 34.21
N VAL A 695 -8.33 33.37 33.81
CA VAL A 695 -7.74 32.36 34.71
C VAL A 695 -6.29 32.70 35.01
N ARG A 696 -5.89 32.72 36.28
CA ARG A 696 -4.47 32.89 36.65
C ARG A 696 -3.73 31.56 36.49
N VAL A 697 -2.55 31.63 35.88
CA VAL A 697 -1.71 30.46 35.62
C VAL A 697 -0.53 30.50 36.59
N PRO A 698 -0.27 29.42 37.37
CA PRO A 698 0.95 29.27 38.13
C PRO A 698 2.20 29.46 37.24
N GLN A 699 3.32 29.90 37.82
CA GLN A 699 4.57 29.93 37.06
C GLN A 699 5.01 28.51 36.70
N MET A 700 5.32 28.28 35.42
CA MET A 700 5.90 27.03 34.87
C MET A 700 5.06 25.76 35.06
N LEU A 701 3.92 25.65 34.36
CA LEU A 701 3.24 24.37 34.17
C LEU A 701 3.95 23.51 33.12
N ASN A 702 3.96 22.19 33.31
CA ASN A 702 4.51 21.23 32.34
C ASN A 702 3.71 21.14 31.02
N PRO A 703 2.36 20.99 31.01
CA PRO A 703 1.61 20.96 29.76
C PRO A 703 1.59 22.33 29.08
N PRO A 704 1.62 22.39 27.73
CA PRO A 704 1.41 23.64 27.01
C PRO A 704 0.06 24.29 27.36
N VAL A 705 0.09 25.59 27.60
CA VAL A 705 -1.08 26.40 27.95
C VAL A 705 -1.49 27.29 26.77
N LEU A 706 -2.77 27.29 26.44
CA LEU A 706 -3.38 28.22 25.49
C LEU A 706 -4.54 28.98 26.13
N ARG A 707 -4.85 30.14 25.56
CA ARG A 707 -5.94 31.02 25.96
C ARG A 707 -7.01 31.08 24.88
N ASP A 708 -8.26 30.89 25.29
CA ASP A 708 -9.44 31.06 24.44
C ASP A 708 -9.99 32.49 24.60
N ASN A 709 -9.23 33.49 24.13
CA ASN A 709 -9.54 34.90 24.37
C ASN A 709 -10.87 35.34 23.75
N GLY A 710 -11.25 34.73 22.61
CA GLY A 710 -12.49 35.01 21.91
C GLY A 710 -13.66 34.11 22.34
N GLU A 711 -13.46 33.23 23.33
CA GLU A 711 -14.43 32.23 23.78
C GLU A 711 -14.95 31.30 22.66
N GLU A 712 -14.23 31.20 21.54
CA GLU A 712 -14.64 30.43 20.37
C GLU A 712 -14.63 28.94 20.69
N PHE A 713 -13.61 28.47 21.41
CA PHE A 713 -13.58 27.09 21.90
C PHE A 713 -14.71 26.83 22.90
N ARG A 714 -14.92 27.75 23.85
CA ARG A 714 -16.00 27.68 24.83
C ARG A 714 -17.36 27.45 24.18
N VAL A 715 -17.70 28.27 23.18
CA VAL A 715 -18.97 28.20 22.45
C VAL A 715 -19.05 26.93 21.61
N THR A 716 -18.01 26.63 20.82
CA THR A 716 -18.01 25.52 19.85
C THR A 716 -18.01 24.15 20.53
N TYR A 717 -17.33 24.02 21.67
CA TYR A 717 -17.28 22.78 22.45
C TYR A 717 -18.28 22.75 23.61
N GLY A 718 -19.08 23.80 23.78
CA GLY A 718 -20.12 23.88 24.82
C GLY A 718 -19.59 23.76 26.24
N VAL A 719 -18.33 24.15 26.47
CA VAL A 719 -17.66 23.96 27.77
C VAL A 719 -17.95 25.12 28.72
N THR A 720 -18.18 24.78 29.99
CA THR A 720 -18.27 25.73 31.10
C THR A 720 -17.55 25.13 32.31
N GLY A 721 -17.19 25.95 33.30
CA GLY A 721 -16.49 25.48 34.49
C GLY A 721 -15.18 24.77 34.15
N THR A 722 -15.12 23.47 34.42
CA THR A 722 -14.04 22.58 33.97
C THR A 722 -14.62 21.51 33.07
N ALA A 723 -13.90 21.17 32.00
CA ALA A 723 -14.30 20.12 31.09
C ALA A 723 -13.06 19.52 30.42
N LEU A 724 -13.23 18.38 29.77
CA LEU A 724 -12.19 17.86 28.88
C LEU A 724 -12.77 17.21 27.64
N TYR A 725 -11.95 17.18 26.59
CA TYR A 725 -12.17 16.45 25.36
C TYR A 725 -10.91 15.66 25.02
N LEU A 726 -11.06 14.34 24.83
CA LEU A 726 -10.05 13.47 24.24
C LEU A 726 -10.38 13.33 22.75
N VAL A 727 -9.47 13.78 21.89
CA VAL A 727 -9.56 13.66 20.44
C VAL A 727 -8.60 12.58 19.98
N ARG A 728 -9.09 11.68 19.13
CA ARG A 728 -8.32 10.58 18.53
C ARG A 728 -7.36 11.09 17.45
N PRO A 729 -6.33 10.30 17.07
CA PRO A 729 -5.42 10.65 15.98
C PRO A 729 -6.11 10.86 14.64
N ASP A 730 -7.30 10.28 14.45
CA ASP A 730 -8.12 10.48 13.26
C ASP A 730 -9.06 11.67 13.34
N GLY A 731 -8.91 12.55 14.34
CA GLY A 731 -9.65 13.81 14.49
C GLY A 731 -11.09 13.67 14.97
N HIS A 732 -11.49 12.51 15.51
CA HIS A 732 -12.82 12.30 16.11
C HIS A 732 -12.76 12.35 17.64
N VAL A 733 -13.83 12.82 18.28
CA VAL A 733 -13.95 12.86 19.74
C VAL A 733 -14.06 11.43 20.28
N GLY A 734 -13.08 10.99 21.06
CA GLY A 734 -13.11 9.71 21.76
C GLY A 734 -13.79 9.81 23.14
N PHE A 735 -13.54 10.89 23.87
CA PHE A 735 -14.16 11.06 25.20
C PHE A 735 -14.41 12.52 25.51
N ARG A 736 -15.44 12.81 26.29
CA ARG A 736 -15.67 14.14 26.86
C ARG A 736 -16.20 14.05 28.28
N SER A 737 -15.87 15.03 29.13
CA SER A 737 -16.48 15.11 30.45
C SER A 737 -16.75 16.53 30.92
N HIS A 738 -17.80 16.70 31.71
CA HIS A 738 -18.11 17.93 32.43
C HIS A 738 -18.79 17.61 33.79
N PRO A 739 -18.16 17.88 34.95
CA PRO A 739 -16.81 18.42 35.10
C PRO A 739 -15.73 17.40 34.67
N ILE A 740 -14.45 17.70 34.93
CA ILE A 740 -13.36 16.74 34.71
C ILE A 740 -13.61 15.44 35.51
N ASP A 741 -13.71 14.32 34.81
CA ASP A 741 -13.80 12.98 35.39
C ASP A 741 -12.57 12.16 35.00
N ALA A 742 -11.59 12.15 35.91
CA ALA A 742 -10.30 11.48 35.69
C ALA A 742 -10.44 9.95 35.62
N ASP A 743 -11.36 9.35 36.38
CA ASP A 743 -11.54 7.90 36.42
C ASP A 743 -12.21 7.38 35.14
N ALA A 744 -13.23 8.10 34.65
CA ALA A 744 -13.84 7.79 33.37
C ALA A 744 -12.84 7.97 32.21
N LEU A 745 -12.04 9.04 32.20
CA LEU A 745 -11.00 9.25 31.19
C LEU A 745 -9.98 8.09 31.18
N ARG A 746 -9.45 7.69 32.35
CA ARG A 746 -8.52 6.55 32.46
C ARG A 746 -9.16 5.25 31.98
N SER A 747 -10.44 5.04 32.29
CA SER A 747 -11.18 3.86 31.82
C SER A 747 -11.30 3.85 30.29
N THR A 748 -11.62 5.00 29.68
CA THR A 748 -11.68 5.11 28.21
C THR A 748 -10.31 4.92 27.56
N LEU A 749 -9.23 5.45 28.13
CA LEU A 749 -7.88 5.19 27.63
C LEU A 749 -7.52 3.70 27.69
N GLY A 750 -8.03 2.96 28.68
CA GLY A 750 -7.87 1.50 28.77
C GLY A 750 -8.57 0.70 27.66
N LEU A 751 -9.51 1.31 26.92
CA LEU A 751 -10.13 0.72 25.71
C LEU A 751 -9.24 0.86 24.48
N VAL A 752 -8.20 1.71 24.55
CA VAL A 752 -7.27 1.98 23.44
C VAL A 752 -5.89 1.43 23.72
N PHE A 753 -5.39 1.63 24.95
CA PHE A 753 -4.05 1.25 25.36
C PHE A 753 -4.10 0.08 26.34
N ALA A 754 -3.42 -1.01 26.00
CA ALA A 754 -3.08 -2.04 26.97
C ALA A 754 -2.06 -1.42 27.93
N GLY A 755 -2.45 -1.19 29.19
CA GLY A 755 -1.59 -0.53 30.18
C GLY A 755 -0.17 -1.12 30.19
N ALA A 756 0.83 -0.27 30.42
CA ALA A 756 2.24 -0.64 30.38
C ALA A 756 2.50 -1.93 31.17
N ARG A 757 3.01 -2.97 30.48
CA ARG A 757 3.45 -4.22 31.12
C ARG A 757 4.77 -4.03 31.86
#